data_AF-A0A7K4X130-F1
#
_entry.id   AF-A0A7K4X130-F1
#
_cell.length_a   1.000
_cell.length_b   1.000
_cell.length_c   1.000
_cell.angle_alpha   90.00
_cell.angle_beta   90.00
_cell.angle_gamma   90.00
#
_symmetry.space_group_name_H-M   'P 1'
#
loop_
_entity.id
_entity.type
_entity.pdbx_description
1 polymer ?
#
loop_
_entity_poly.entity_id
_entity_poly.type
_entity_poly.pdbx_seq_one_letter_code
_entity_poly.pdbx_strand_id
1 'polypeptide(L)'
;RGEGCGVVFLKPLKKVRLLAKEDYSKIWGVINISAVNQNGRSTTPITRPSPTEQENLLRSIYESRVDPSVVQYVEAHGTGTAAGDPVEAESLGSVIGKNRSSHASILKIGSVKGNIGHTESAAGAAGLIKVLLMMHHGKIVPSLHYSKEVSSIDTEKLNLAVATAVEPWEESSEYGRVAGINCFGFGGTNAHVVVRQVKQPEPLPAFKRPLELFLLSAASSKSLQMTMADTAEQLSTRNSVTLPSLAYTSACRRSHANYRYRKAFVTNSLQHLQQELKSASTEPAMSRVELQLVFVFCGNGVTLREFSEALLSSEPVFRDKCKEIEDLFRQHAAISVLSARDHSPQDLLNPELSQPLLFTLQVAVASLLKYWGIKPVAAVGHSVGEVAAAHIAGYLSLADAVQVIYHRSRLQAKTASGRMLVVGNIPVQEIAERLHPYSGKVCIAAFNSPVSCTLSGNADSVETVQRELAQAFRQRNIFLHVLNVPAAYHSPSMDMILEELEEKIEPLGKQKGEIEVISTLTGVAASENDFARGKFWARHTREPVAFSQAIQTAARDRENVVFVEISPHRALQRSIKETLGKGTKVFSSLETDAEYQTLLTLVGNLFELGYNPKWQHFYHGYQSVPVAIPRYQFDRQKLMACLDIHQQANQRGVSASHPLIYGINSDNMEFGCLLSQDTTPYLYEHKNNGVALVPGAFYAELGLASVMSSSRPKVPLSTCQLSIGFSAPCVLTQSSQALSIKLSPQKDVTAFEILSSSNAVYAAGQVAKGPEAVVEESTISFQDIYQRCRSVMSREEVYEALSQVGFQYGSIFRQLSDVHYCQELKEAITSIKVNKETVREMYSYCIHPVLLDCFLQMTAVLTSRTFQSRAGFPSGIGSLVVLRPLEEEMMIYMRTSKSTGNCLEVCGCFLDKHGSVLAELKRVAITFMKEASSRDNEFLFENKWKEVSLSQAIGHLGVKPRVLVFADKFGIAEQLKKYLHPASRYVMYEDWEALLEGHTMNKMRAEVEDYDEILFLWGIQKLNEDFPSKVVDQLAKCCEAYRQVVVALREKTSRCSVRVITYRTTERYVDHVNCGFALYGMTRTCIVEVPEITFQLIDLS
;
A
#
# COMPACT_ATOMS: atom_id res chain seq x y z
N ARG A 1 -25.36 -29.15 25.38
CA ARG A 1 -24.86 -28.63 24.08
C ARG A 1 -23.50 -28.00 24.34
N GLY A 2 -22.53 -28.22 23.47
CA GLY A 2 -21.19 -27.64 23.53
C GLY A 2 -20.87 -26.87 22.26
N GLU A 3 -19.88 -25.99 22.30
CA GLU A 3 -19.39 -25.27 21.13
C GLU A 3 -18.03 -25.83 20.73
N GLY A 4 -17.79 -25.98 19.42
CA GLY A 4 -16.51 -26.49 18.94
C GLY A 4 -16.35 -26.36 17.43
N CYS A 5 -15.11 -26.19 17.01
CA CYS A 5 -14.70 -26.23 15.61
C CYS A 5 -13.54 -27.23 15.49
N GLY A 6 -13.70 -28.21 14.61
CA GLY A 6 -12.69 -29.24 14.33
C GLY A 6 -12.27 -29.16 12.86
N VAL A 7 -10.96 -29.07 12.61
CA VAL A 7 -10.40 -29.07 11.26
C VAL A 7 -9.43 -30.23 11.12
N VAL A 8 -9.66 -31.09 10.14
CA VAL A 8 -8.77 -32.20 9.80
C VAL A 8 -8.38 -32.10 8.33
N PHE A 9 -7.12 -32.35 8.02
CA PHE A 9 -6.61 -32.28 6.66
C PHE A 9 -6.45 -33.68 6.09
N LEU A 10 -7.30 -34.03 5.12
CA LEU A 10 -7.33 -35.36 4.51
C LEU A 10 -6.56 -35.36 3.19
N LYS A 11 -5.78 -36.42 2.98
CA LYS A 11 -5.04 -36.65 1.74
C LYS A 11 -5.04 -38.15 1.43
N PRO A 12 -5.03 -38.56 0.15
CA PRO A 12 -4.90 -39.97 -0.20
C PRO A 12 -3.62 -40.60 0.38
N LEU A 13 -3.72 -41.78 1.00
CA LEU A 13 -2.61 -42.41 1.71
C LEU A 13 -1.35 -42.60 0.84
N LYS A 14 -1.52 -42.97 -0.44
CA LYS A 14 -0.39 -43.12 -1.38
C LYS A 14 0.41 -41.83 -1.52
N LYS A 15 -0.27 -40.68 -1.62
CA LYS A 15 0.36 -39.36 -1.71
C LYS A 15 1.04 -38.97 -0.40
N VAL A 16 0.39 -39.21 0.74
CA VAL A 16 0.98 -38.87 2.05
C VAL A 16 2.17 -39.74 2.38
N ARG A 17 2.19 -41.02 1.99
CA ARG A 17 3.37 -41.88 2.17
C ARG A 17 4.57 -41.42 1.36
N LEU A 18 4.36 -40.90 0.15
CA LEU A 18 5.42 -40.27 -0.64
C LEU A 18 5.93 -39.01 0.05
N LEU A 19 5.01 -38.10 0.43
CA LEU A 19 5.37 -36.89 1.16
C LEU A 19 6.08 -37.20 2.48
N ALA A 20 5.60 -38.16 3.27
CA ALA A 20 6.22 -38.56 4.53
C ALA A 20 7.68 -39.05 4.35
N LYS A 21 8.03 -39.61 3.19
CA LYS A 21 9.41 -39.98 2.85
C LYS A 21 10.25 -38.78 2.41
N GLU A 22 9.65 -37.79 1.74
CA GLU A 22 10.35 -36.64 1.17
C GLU A 22 10.49 -35.46 2.15
N ASP A 23 9.44 -35.19 2.94
CA ASP A 23 9.27 -33.96 3.72
C ASP A 23 8.83 -34.18 5.19
N TYR A 24 8.79 -35.45 5.64
CA TYR A 24 8.37 -35.86 6.98
C TYR A 24 6.96 -35.38 7.38
N SER A 25 6.04 -35.34 6.42
CA SER A 25 4.62 -35.07 6.68
C SER A 25 4.03 -36.01 7.75
N LYS A 26 3.61 -35.44 8.88
CA LYS A 26 2.97 -36.17 9.98
C LYS A 26 1.63 -36.78 9.54
N ILE A 27 1.53 -38.09 9.66
CA ILE A 27 0.29 -38.89 9.56
C ILE A 27 -0.22 -39.16 10.98
N TRP A 28 -1.41 -38.66 11.32
CA TRP A 28 -2.05 -38.94 12.60
C TRP A 28 -2.78 -40.29 12.62
N GLY A 29 -3.35 -40.68 11.48
CA GLY A 29 -4.05 -41.94 11.30
C GLY A 29 -4.58 -42.04 9.88
N VAL A 30 -5.14 -43.20 9.53
CA VAL A 30 -5.73 -43.47 8.22
C VAL A 30 -7.19 -43.79 8.40
N ILE A 31 -8.05 -43.01 7.75
CA ILE A 31 -9.44 -43.37 7.54
C ILE A 31 -9.45 -44.51 6.52
N ASN A 32 -9.76 -45.72 6.98
CA ASN A 32 -9.75 -46.93 6.16
C ASN A 32 -11.02 -47.03 5.32
N ILE A 33 -12.16 -46.73 5.94
CA ILE A 33 -13.48 -46.71 5.30
C ILE A 33 -14.41 -45.75 6.04
N SER A 34 -15.32 -45.12 5.30
CA SER A 34 -16.41 -44.30 5.82
C SER A 34 -17.70 -44.63 5.08
N ALA A 35 -18.79 -44.78 5.81
CA ALA A 35 -20.12 -44.99 5.22
C ALA A 35 -21.12 -44.03 5.88
N VAL A 36 -22.18 -43.69 5.13
CA VAL A 36 -23.27 -42.83 5.57
C VAL A 36 -24.59 -43.43 5.07
N ASN A 37 -25.61 -43.46 5.92
CA ASN A 37 -27.00 -43.74 5.53
C ASN A 37 -27.97 -42.79 6.26
N GLN A 38 -29.27 -43.09 6.18
CA GLN A 38 -30.33 -42.25 6.73
C GLN A 38 -31.48 -43.14 7.24
N ASN A 39 -32.06 -42.79 8.39
CA ASN A 39 -33.19 -43.47 9.05
C ASN A 39 -34.45 -43.60 8.18
N GLY A 40 -34.59 -42.77 7.14
CA GLY A 40 -35.72 -42.79 6.22
C GLY A 40 -37.04 -42.39 6.89
N ARG A 41 -38.17 -42.86 6.33
CA ARG A 41 -39.52 -42.60 6.87
C ARG A 41 -39.93 -43.54 8.01
N SER A 42 -39.09 -44.52 8.34
CA SER A 42 -39.37 -45.59 9.31
C SER A 42 -39.43 -45.12 10.77
N THR A 43 -39.05 -43.89 11.07
CA THR A 43 -38.97 -43.35 12.43
C THR A 43 -39.78 -42.06 12.59
N THR A 44 -40.76 -42.07 13.50
CA THR A 44 -41.55 -40.89 13.89
C THR A 44 -41.49 -40.73 15.42
N PRO A 45 -41.23 -39.52 15.97
CA PRO A 45 -40.86 -38.28 15.26
C PRO A 45 -39.48 -38.38 14.59
N ILE A 46 -39.16 -37.44 13.69
CA ILE A 46 -37.91 -37.42 12.89
C ILE A 46 -36.63 -37.52 13.76
N THR A 47 -36.71 -37.10 15.02
CA THR A 47 -35.62 -37.13 16.01
C THR A 47 -35.35 -38.51 16.59
N ARG A 48 -36.19 -39.51 16.32
CA ARG A 48 -36.03 -40.87 16.85
C ARG A 48 -34.99 -41.64 16.02
N PRO A 49 -33.98 -42.27 16.66
CA PRO A 49 -33.01 -43.10 15.94
C PRO A 49 -33.65 -44.39 15.44
N SER A 50 -33.12 -44.93 14.33
CA SER A 50 -33.53 -46.22 13.76
C SER A 50 -32.48 -47.30 14.07
N PRO A 51 -32.79 -48.31 14.91
CA PRO A 51 -31.87 -49.42 15.17
C PRO A 51 -31.48 -50.16 13.88
N THR A 52 -32.46 -50.46 13.04
CA THR A 52 -32.26 -51.17 11.77
C THR A 52 -31.29 -50.43 10.85
N GLU A 53 -31.41 -49.11 10.74
CA GLU A 53 -30.51 -48.34 9.86
C GLU A 53 -29.12 -48.17 10.47
N GLN A 54 -28.99 -48.07 11.80
CA GLN A 54 -27.67 -48.09 12.44
C GLN A 54 -26.98 -49.44 12.25
N GLU A 55 -27.69 -50.56 12.40
CA GLU A 55 -27.15 -51.89 12.09
C GLU A 55 -26.76 -52.04 10.62
N ASN A 56 -27.65 -51.66 9.68
CA ASN A 56 -27.38 -51.73 8.24
C ASN A 56 -26.10 -50.96 7.87
N LEU A 57 -25.92 -49.77 8.45
CA LEU A 57 -24.71 -48.98 8.28
C LEU A 57 -23.47 -49.74 8.75
N LEU A 58 -23.51 -50.31 9.97
CA LEU A 58 -22.38 -51.06 10.52
C LEU A 58 -22.11 -52.34 9.72
N ARG A 59 -23.13 -53.12 9.34
CA ARG A 59 -23.00 -54.36 8.54
C ARG A 59 -22.34 -54.09 7.19
N SER A 60 -22.69 -52.97 6.54
CA SER A 60 -22.09 -52.56 5.26
C SER A 60 -20.55 -52.44 5.31
N ILE A 61 -19.99 -52.21 6.50
CA ILE A 61 -18.55 -52.14 6.76
C ILE A 61 -18.03 -53.47 7.30
N TYR A 62 -18.64 -54.01 8.35
CA TYR A 62 -18.05 -55.07 9.16
C TYR A 62 -18.30 -56.49 8.64
N GLU A 63 -19.30 -56.71 7.79
CA GLU A 63 -19.54 -58.05 7.22
C GLU A 63 -18.69 -58.30 5.97
N SER A 64 -18.22 -57.25 5.28
CA SER A 64 -17.58 -57.41 3.96
C SER A 64 -16.26 -56.63 3.77
N ARG A 65 -15.92 -55.67 4.64
CA ARG A 65 -14.77 -54.78 4.43
C ARG A 65 -13.77 -54.75 5.57
N VAL A 66 -14.20 -54.95 6.81
CA VAL A 66 -13.35 -54.87 8.02
C VAL A 66 -13.75 -55.97 8.99
N ASP A 67 -12.81 -56.81 9.43
CA ASP A 67 -13.07 -57.80 10.48
C ASP A 67 -13.45 -57.08 11.80
N PRO A 68 -14.63 -57.37 12.40
CA PRO A 68 -15.00 -56.83 13.70
C PRO A 68 -13.89 -56.98 14.75
N SER A 69 -13.17 -58.10 14.75
CA SER A 69 -12.15 -58.46 15.75
C SER A 69 -10.96 -57.52 15.77
N VAL A 70 -10.66 -56.82 14.66
CA VAL A 70 -9.53 -55.87 14.63
C VAL A 70 -9.86 -54.53 15.29
N VAL A 71 -11.14 -54.15 15.40
CA VAL A 71 -11.54 -52.89 16.02
C VAL A 71 -11.46 -53.01 17.53
N GLN A 72 -10.65 -52.20 18.20
CA GLN A 72 -10.45 -52.30 19.65
C GLN A 72 -11.30 -51.29 20.44
N TYR A 73 -11.67 -50.20 19.78
CA TYR A 73 -12.40 -49.09 20.38
C TYR A 73 -13.49 -48.57 19.44
N VAL A 74 -14.65 -48.16 19.96
CA VAL A 74 -15.61 -47.34 19.21
C VAL A 74 -15.92 -46.05 19.96
N GLU A 75 -15.65 -44.93 19.30
CA GLU A 75 -16.14 -43.61 19.72
C GLU A 75 -17.61 -43.49 19.28
N ALA A 76 -18.51 -43.70 20.23
CA ALA A 76 -19.95 -43.65 20.03
C ALA A 76 -20.46 -42.22 19.79
N HIS A 77 -21.66 -42.10 19.20
CA HIS A 77 -22.41 -40.86 19.18
C HIS A 77 -22.77 -40.46 20.62
N GLY A 78 -23.25 -41.37 21.46
CA GLY A 78 -23.25 -41.28 22.93
C GLY A 78 -23.63 -39.90 23.47
N THR A 79 -24.89 -39.52 23.21
CA THR A 79 -25.42 -38.18 23.54
C THR A 79 -26.00 -38.06 24.94
N GLY A 80 -26.13 -39.18 25.65
CA GLY A 80 -26.83 -39.25 26.93
C GLY A 80 -28.35 -39.27 26.76
N THR A 81 -28.88 -39.59 25.58
CA THR A 81 -30.33 -39.61 25.36
C THR A 81 -30.90 -40.96 25.80
N ALA A 82 -31.98 -40.94 26.57
CA ALA A 82 -32.60 -42.15 27.10
C ALA A 82 -33.07 -43.13 25.99
N ALA A 83 -33.41 -42.60 24.81
CA ALA A 83 -33.84 -43.42 23.67
C ALA A 83 -32.71 -43.76 22.69
N GLY A 84 -31.73 -42.89 22.49
CA GLY A 84 -30.72 -43.08 21.45
C GLY A 84 -29.52 -43.90 21.89
N ASP A 85 -29.05 -43.72 23.12
CA ASP A 85 -27.86 -44.40 23.61
C ASP A 85 -28.06 -45.94 23.71
N PRO A 86 -29.23 -46.48 24.15
CA PRO A 86 -29.51 -47.91 24.08
C PRO A 86 -29.53 -48.46 22.64
N VAL A 87 -30.18 -47.75 21.71
CA VAL A 87 -30.28 -48.15 20.30
C VAL A 87 -28.91 -48.24 19.65
N GLU A 88 -28.04 -47.28 19.92
CA GLU A 88 -26.66 -47.29 19.42
C GLU A 88 -25.85 -48.45 20.02
N ALA A 89 -25.94 -48.66 21.33
CA ALA A 89 -25.21 -49.74 22.00
C ALA A 89 -25.67 -51.12 21.52
N GLU A 90 -26.98 -51.33 21.35
CA GLU A 90 -27.55 -52.56 20.78
C GLU A 90 -27.00 -52.82 19.37
N SER A 91 -26.99 -51.78 18.52
CA SER A 91 -26.47 -51.88 17.15
C SER A 91 -24.98 -52.25 17.12
N LEU A 92 -24.17 -51.63 17.99
CA LEU A 92 -22.75 -51.94 18.15
C LEU A 92 -22.51 -53.36 18.67
N GLY A 93 -23.29 -53.80 19.67
CA GLY A 93 -23.19 -55.14 20.23
C GLY A 93 -23.62 -56.22 19.25
N SER A 94 -24.69 -55.97 18.49
CA SER A 94 -25.26 -56.88 17.47
C SER A 94 -24.30 -57.12 16.30
N VAL A 95 -23.70 -56.04 15.77
CA VAL A 95 -22.89 -56.14 14.54
C VAL A 95 -21.41 -56.37 14.83
N ILE A 96 -20.87 -55.73 15.87
CA ILE A 96 -19.44 -55.78 16.18
C ILE A 96 -19.21 -56.64 17.41
N GLY A 97 -19.75 -56.27 18.58
CA GLY A 97 -19.43 -56.85 19.89
C GLY A 97 -19.55 -58.38 19.94
N LYS A 98 -20.67 -58.93 19.47
CA LYS A 98 -20.96 -60.38 19.47
C LYS A 98 -20.28 -61.16 18.34
N ASN A 99 -19.88 -60.49 17.25
CA ASN A 99 -19.28 -61.13 16.07
C ASN A 99 -17.74 -61.11 16.10
N ARG A 100 -17.14 -60.89 17.28
CA ARG A 100 -15.68 -60.95 17.47
C ARG A 100 -15.26 -62.37 17.81
N SER A 101 -14.03 -62.74 17.47
CA SER A 101 -13.44 -63.99 17.92
C SER A 101 -13.36 -64.08 19.45
N SER A 102 -13.42 -65.29 20.01
CA SER A 102 -13.34 -65.53 21.47
C SER A 102 -12.01 -65.09 22.10
N HIS A 103 -10.96 -64.92 21.29
CA HIS A 103 -9.64 -64.44 21.71
C HIS A 103 -9.51 -62.91 21.69
N ALA A 104 -10.45 -62.20 21.05
CA ALA A 104 -10.42 -60.75 21.03
C ALA A 104 -10.88 -60.18 22.39
N SER A 105 -10.22 -59.11 22.84
CA SER A 105 -10.70 -58.37 24.01
C SER A 105 -12.10 -57.81 23.77
N ILE A 106 -12.85 -57.64 24.87
CA ILE A 106 -14.16 -56.97 24.88
C ILE A 106 -14.04 -55.61 24.17
N LEU A 107 -15.03 -55.28 23.33
CA LEU A 107 -15.00 -54.03 22.58
C LEU A 107 -15.16 -52.84 23.53
N LYS A 108 -14.16 -51.96 23.57
CA LYS A 108 -14.21 -50.74 24.38
C LYS A 108 -15.02 -49.68 23.65
N ILE A 109 -15.90 -48.97 24.36
CA ILE A 109 -16.67 -47.85 23.82
C ILE A 109 -16.52 -46.60 24.67
N GLY A 110 -16.77 -45.43 24.08
CA GLY A 110 -16.84 -44.17 24.80
C GLY A 110 -17.34 -43.01 23.96
N SER A 111 -17.51 -41.83 24.57
CA SER A 111 -17.97 -40.61 23.88
C SER A 111 -17.27 -39.38 24.45
N VAL A 112 -16.72 -38.54 23.57
CA VAL A 112 -16.10 -37.25 23.87
C VAL A 112 -17.11 -36.24 24.40
N LYS A 113 -18.41 -36.46 24.13
CA LYS A 113 -19.47 -35.52 24.51
C LYS A 113 -19.66 -35.44 26.02
N GLY A 114 -19.29 -36.49 26.76
CA GLY A 114 -19.18 -36.43 28.22
C GLY A 114 -18.08 -35.48 28.70
N ASN A 115 -17.04 -35.24 27.90
CA ASN A 115 -15.91 -34.37 28.25
C ASN A 115 -16.10 -32.91 27.83
N ILE A 116 -16.69 -32.66 26.65
CA ILE A 116 -16.76 -31.31 26.06
C ILE A 116 -18.18 -30.85 25.71
N GLY A 117 -19.20 -31.66 26.03
CA GLY A 117 -20.56 -31.47 25.56
C GLY A 117 -20.76 -31.88 24.09
N HIS A 118 -22.02 -31.94 23.65
CA HIS A 118 -22.35 -32.22 22.25
C HIS A 118 -22.12 -30.99 21.37
N THR A 119 -21.07 -31.01 20.55
CA THR A 119 -20.68 -29.91 19.63
C THR A 119 -21.45 -29.89 18.30
N GLU A 120 -22.69 -30.41 18.32
CA GLU A 120 -23.59 -30.49 17.17
C GLU A 120 -22.90 -30.97 15.88
N SER A 121 -22.82 -30.11 14.85
CA SER A 121 -22.20 -30.40 13.56
C SER A 121 -20.72 -30.74 13.62
N ALA A 122 -19.99 -30.32 14.67
CA ALA A 122 -18.59 -30.64 14.88
C ALA A 122 -18.36 -31.93 15.68
N ALA A 123 -19.42 -32.63 16.09
CA ALA A 123 -19.31 -33.81 16.96
C ALA A 123 -18.48 -34.95 16.35
N GLY A 124 -18.66 -35.23 15.05
CA GLY A 124 -17.89 -36.27 14.36
C GLY A 124 -16.40 -35.94 14.29
N ALA A 125 -16.06 -34.67 14.02
CA ALA A 125 -14.67 -34.21 14.02
C ALA A 125 -14.04 -34.27 15.42
N ALA A 126 -14.79 -33.91 16.47
CA ALA A 126 -14.34 -34.02 17.85
C ALA A 126 -14.03 -35.48 18.24
N GLY A 127 -14.90 -36.42 17.87
CA GLY A 127 -14.67 -37.85 18.08
C GLY A 127 -13.43 -38.36 17.35
N LEU A 128 -13.26 -37.98 16.07
CA LEU A 128 -12.07 -38.31 15.28
C LEU A 128 -10.78 -37.77 15.92
N ILE A 129 -10.77 -36.50 16.36
CA ILE A 129 -9.61 -35.90 17.00
C ILE A 129 -9.24 -36.63 18.29
N LYS A 130 -10.24 -36.97 19.14
CA LYS A 130 -10.02 -37.75 20.36
C LYS A 130 -9.36 -39.10 20.05
N VAL A 131 -9.90 -39.85 19.07
CA VAL A 131 -9.35 -41.15 18.66
C VAL A 131 -7.92 -41.02 18.14
N LEU A 132 -7.63 -40.03 17.29
CA LEU A 132 -6.28 -39.80 16.76
C LEU A 132 -5.27 -39.44 17.85
N LEU A 133 -5.69 -38.65 18.86
CA LEU A 133 -4.84 -38.33 20.02
C LEU A 133 -4.60 -39.56 20.89
N MET A 134 -5.63 -40.37 21.15
CA MET A 134 -5.51 -41.63 21.89
C MET A 134 -4.56 -42.61 21.18
N MET A 135 -4.66 -42.75 19.86
CA MET A 135 -3.73 -43.55 19.05
C MET A 135 -2.29 -43.03 19.15
N HIS A 136 -2.09 -41.72 19.07
CA HIS A 136 -0.77 -41.10 19.17
C HIS A 136 -0.12 -41.32 20.53
N HIS A 137 -0.89 -41.23 21.61
CA HIS A 137 -0.42 -41.45 22.97
C HIS A 137 -0.43 -42.92 23.41
N GLY A 138 -0.98 -43.81 22.58
CA GLY A 138 -1.10 -45.24 22.88
C GLY A 138 -1.96 -45.52 24.13
N LYS A 139 -2.99 -44.71 24.38
CA LYS A 139 -3.83 -44.80 25.59
C LYS A 139 -5.31 -44.59 25.27
N ILE A 140 -6.17 -45.41 25.85
CA ILE A 140 -7.62 -45.17 25.88
C ILE A 140 -7.93 -44.24 27.06
N VAL A 141 -8.69 -43.17 26.82
CA VAL A 141 -9.09 -42.20 27.85
C VAL A 141 -10.56 -42.41 28.27
N PRO A 142 -10.93 -42.08 29.51
CA PRO A 142 -12.27 -42.35 30.02
C PRO A 142 -13.35 -41.46 29.39
N SER A 143 -14.57 -41.99 29.33
CA SER A 143 -15.80 -41.21 29.13
C SER A 143 -16.31 -40.77 30.50
N LEU A 144 -16.58 -39.47 30.64
CA LEU A 144 -17.08 -38.92 31.91
C LEU A 144 -18.59 -39.20 32.08
N HIS A 145 -19.04 -39.17 33.32
CA HIS A 145 -20.46 -39.27 33.72
C HIS A 145 -21.14 -40.62 33.44
N TYR A 146 -20.37 -41.71 33.29
CA TYR A 146 -20.91 -43.07 33.21
C TYR A 146 -20.88 -43.77 34.57
N SER A 147 -22.01 -44.39 34.95
CA SER A 147 -22.10 -45.38 36.03
C SER A 147 -22.88 -46.60 35.53
N LYS A 148 -22.38 -47.81 35.84
CA LYS A 148 -23.05 -49.07 35.49
C LYS A 148 -24.41 -49.21 36.18
N GLU A 149 -24.57 -48.64 37.38
CA GLU A 149 -25.78 -48.75 38.20
C GLU A 149 -26.98 -47.97 37.61
N VAL A 150 -26.69 -46.89 36.87
CA VAL A 150 -27.70 -45.95 36.34
C VAL A 150 -27.90 -46.12 34.82
N SER A 151 -27.02 -46.88 34.16
CA SER A 151 -27.08 -47.06 32.71
C SER A 151 -28.23 -48.00 32.31
N SER A 152 -28.99 -47.61 31.29
CA SER A 152 -29.98 -48.49 30.64
C SER A 152 -29.37 -49.47 29.62
N ILE A 153 -28.03 -49.51 29.50
CA ILE A 153 -27.31 -50.34 28.54
C ILE A 153 -26.73 -51.56 29.25
N ASP A 154 -27.16 -52.76 28.83
CA ASP A 154 -26.60 -54.04 29.29
C ASP A 154 -25.30 -54.35 28.53
N THR A 155 -24.19 -53.80 29.01
CA THR A 155 -22.88 -53.92 28.37
C THR A 155 -22.35 -55.35 28.34
N GLU A 156 -22.67 -56.17 29.34
CA GLU A 156 -22.25 -57.58 29.40
C GLU A 156 -22.94 -58.40 28.31
N LYS A 157 -24.27 -58.28 28.17
CA LYS A 157 -25.03 -58.97 27.12
C LYS A 157 -24.62 -58.55 25.71
N LEU A 158 -24.14 -57.32 25.55
CA LEU A 158 -23.72 -56.77 24.26
C LEU A 158 -22.23 -57.01 23.94
N ASN A 159 -21.47 -57.62 24.86
CA ASN A 159 -20.01 -57.77 24.77
C ASN A 159 -19.28 -56.42 24.55
N LEU A 160 -19.70 -55.41 25.30
CA LEU A 160 -19.17 -54.04 25.28
C LEU A 160 -18.59 -53.67 26.66
N ALA A 161 -17.66 -52.72 26.69
CA ALA A 161 -17.18 -52.13 27.94
C ALA A 161 -16.97 -50.61 27.77
N VAL A 162 -17.58 -49.80 28.62
CA VAL A 162 -17.36 -48.34 28.60
C VAL A 162 -16.01 -48.03 29.26
N ALA A 163 -15.16 -47.24 28.59
CA ALA A 163 -13.89 -46.81 29.16
C ALA A 163 -14.11 -45.81 30.31
N THR A 164 -13.74 -46.17 31.54
CA THR A 164 -13.90 -45.35 32.76
C THR A 164 -12.59 -44.94 33.43
N ALA A 165 -11.46 -45.51 33.01
CA ALA A 165 -10.11 -45.12 33.43
C ALA A 165 -9.18 -44.97 32.22
N VAL A 166 -7.99 -44.40 32.45
CA VAL A 166 -6.93 -44.35 31.43
C VAL A 166 -6.26 -45.73 31.35
N GLU A 167 -6.31 -46.35 30.17
CA GLU A 167 -5.77 -47.70 29.94
C GLU A 167 -4.74 -47.67 28.80
N PRO A 168 -3.68 -48.49 28.82
CA PRO A 168 -2.82 -48.70 27.66
C PRO A 168 -3.65 -49.20 26.47
N TRP A 169 -3.42 -48.63 25.29
CA TRP A 169 -4.01 -49.12 24.05
C TRP A 169 -2.98 -50.00 23.36
N GLU A 170 -3.15 -51.31 23.43
CA GLU A 170 -2.20 -52.25 22.82
C GLU A 170 -2.21 -52.19 21.29
N GLU A 171 -1.03 -52.30 20.69
CA GLU A 171 -0.86 -52.25 19.24
C GLU A 171 -0.90 -53.66 18.63
N SER A 172 -1.76 -53.88 17.64
CA SER A 172 -1.67 -55.09 16.80
C SER A 172 -0.46 -55.00 15.86
N SER A 173 0.30 -56.08 15.74
CA SER A 173 1.45 -56.15 14.83
C SER A 173 1.07 -55.94 13.36
N GLU A 174 -0.13 -56.37 12.96
CA GLU A 174 -0.60 -56.31 11.57
C GLU A 174 -1.39 -55.03 11.27
N TYR A 175 -2.29 -54.62 12.16
CA TYR A 175 -3.26 -53.55 11.89
C TYR A 175 -2.99 -52.24 12.65
N GLY A 176 -2.03 -52.25 13.59
CA GLY A 176 -1.84 -51.15 14.52
C GLY A 176 -3.02 -51.04 15.50
N ARG A 177 -3.29 -49.81 15.98
CA ARG A 177 -4.51 -49.51 16.74
C ARG A 177 -5.66 -49.17 15.80
N VAL A 178 -6.84 -49.76 15.99
CA VAL A 178 -8.01 -49.55 15.13
C VAL A 178 -9.24 -49.16 15.94
N ALA A 179 -9.98 -48.16 15.45
CA ALA A 179 -11.21 -47.69 16.08
C ALA A 179 -12.31 -47.34 15.09
N GLY A 180 -13.56 -47.57 15.50
CA GLY A 180 -14.76 -47.03 14.85
C GLY A 180 -15.18 -45.69 15.45
N ILE A 181 -15.86 -44.85 14.67
CA ILE A 181 -16.40 -43.56 15.11
C ILE A 181 -17.82 -43.39 14.57
N ASN A 182 -18.79 -43.19 15.45
CA ASN A 182 -20.18 -42.90 15.12
C ASN A 182 -20.49 -41.40 15.22
N CYS A 183 -21.30 -40.89 14.29
CA CYS A 183 -21.90 -39.57 14.37
C CYS A 183 -23.30 -39.60 13.75
N PHE A 184 -24.34 -39.43 14.57
CA PHE A 184 -25.74 -39.52 14.13
C PHE A 184 -26.41 -38.15 14.29
N GLY A 185 -26.98 -37.62 13.21
CA GLY A 185 -27.69 -36.34 13.23
C GLY A 185 -29.14 -36.53 13.68
N PHE A 186 -29.71 -35.53 14.37
CA PHE A 186 -31.11 -35.58 14.82
C PHE A 186 -32.12 -35.71 13.67
N GLY A 187 -31.74 -35.35 12.43
CA GLY A 187 -32.54 -35.58 11.22
C GLY A 187 -32.47 -37.01 10.68
N GLY A 188 -31.79 -37.92 11.39
CA GLY A 188 -31.66 -39.35 11.07
C GLY A 188 -30.48 -39.74 10.18
N THR A 189 -29.63 -38.80 9.76
CA THR A 189 -28.42 -39.10 8.98
C THR A 189 -27.38 -39.76 9.89
N ASN A 190 -26.94 -40.97 9.57
CA ASN A 190 -25.95 -41.69 10.36
C ASN A 190 -24.64 -41.84 9.59
N ALA A 191 -23.51 -41.57 10.25
CA ALA A 191 -22.18 -41.78 9.68
C ALA A 191 -21.33 -42.69 10.59
N HIS A 192 -20.59 -43.61 9.97
CA HIS A 192 -19.59 -44.44 10.64
C HIS A 192 -18.26 -44.39 9.90
N VAL A 193 -17.16 -44.28 10.65
CA VAL A 193 -15.80 -44.24 10.11
C VAL A 193 -14.90 -45.21 10.86
N VAL A 194 -14.10 -45.99 10.14
CA VAL A 194 -13.04 -46.82 10.73
C VAL A 194 -11.69 -46.18 10.48
N VAL A 195 -10.95 -45.94 11.57
CA VAL A 195 -9.63 -45.30 11.56
C VAL A 195 -8.61 -46.29 12.11
N ARG A 196 -7.43 -46.31 11.50
CA ARG A 196 -6.28 -47.07 12.01
C ARG A 196 -5.02 -46.23 12.14
N GLN A 197 -4.17 -46.61 13.08
CA GLN A 197 -2.82 -46.07 13.22
C GLN A 197 -1.92 -46.50 12.06
N VAL A 198 -0.95 -45.66 11.72
CA VAL A 198 0.15 -46.02 10.81
C VAL A 198 1.47 -45.65 11.46
N LYS A 199 2.42 -46.59 11.50
CA LYS A 199 3.80 -46.30 11.90
C LYS A 199 4.45 -45.42 10.84
N GLN A 200 5.03 -44.31 11.28
CA GLN A 200 5.88 -43.50 10.41
C GLN A 200 7.28 -44.09 10.39
N PRO A 201 7.96 -44.10 9.24
CA PRO A 201 9.36 -44.49 9.18
C PRO A 201 10.19 -43.57 10.07
N GLU A 202 11.21 -44.12 10.72
CA GLU A 202 12.15 -43.32 11.48
C GLU A 202 12.94 -42.39 10.54
N PRO A 203 13.20 -41.15 10.96
CA PRO A 203 13.97 -40.21 10.15
C PRO A 203 15.41 -40.71 10.00
N LEU A 204 15.96 -40.55 8.79
CA LEU A 204 17.40 -40.73 8.59
C LEU A 204 18.16 -39.55 9.21
N PRO A 205 19.41 -39.74 9.67
CA PRO A 205 20.23 -38.64 10.15
C PRO A 205 20.43 -37.61 9.04
N ALA A 206 19.98 -36.38 9.25
CA ALA A 206 20.22 -35.27 8.32
C ALA A 206 21.69 -34.83 8.39
N PHE A 207 22.19 -34.23 7.30
CA PHE A 207 23.45 -33.49 7.35
C PHE A 207 23.34 -32.34 8.37
N LYS A 208 24.46 -31.96 9.00
CA LYS A 208 24.49 -30.82 9.93
C LYS A 208 24.97 -29.58 9.19
N ARG A 209 24.22 -28.47 9.30
CA ARG A 209 24.70 -27.15 8.89
C ARG A 209 25.44 -26.46 10.03
N PRO A 210 26.43 -25.60 9.74
CA PRO A 210 27.08 -24.77 10.76
C PRO A 210 26.11 -23.78 11.44
N LEU A 211 25.15 -23.27 10.66
CA LEU A 211 24.15 -22.29 11.08
C LEU A 211 22.78 -22.65 10.50
N GLU A 212 21.72 -22.25 11.18
CA GLU A 212 20.33 -22.45 10.78
C GLU A 212 19.61 -21.11 10.60
N LEU A 213 18.60 -21.11 9.72
CA LEU A 213 17.75 -19.95 9.46
C LEU A 213 16.34 -20.20 9.99
N PHE A 214 15.97 -19.49 11.05
CA PHE A 214 14.63 -19.56 11.64
C PHE A 214 13.75 -18.43 11.11
N LEU A 215 12.55 -18.76 10.64
CA LEU A 215 11.67 -17.84 9.93
C LEU A 215 10.32 -17.69 10.62
N LEU A 216 9.82 -16.46 10.65
CA LEU A 216 8.47 -16.14 11.10
C LEU A 216 7.81 -15.17 10.12
N SER A 217 6.49 -15.30 9.99
CA SER A 217 5.70 -14.36 9.21
C SER A 217 4.27 -14.28 9.73
N ALA A 218 3.64 -13.11 9.61
CA ALA A 218 2.25 -12.95 9.99
C ALA A 218 1.47 -11.93 9.14
N ALA A 219 0.14 -11.97 9.28
CA ALA A 219 -0.77 -11.04 8.60
C ALA A 219 -0.76 -9.65 9.22
N SER A 220 -0.42 -9.52 10.51
CA SER A 220 -0.26 -8.25 11.22
C SER A 220 1.06 -8.22 12.01
N SER A 221 1.59 -7.01 12.24
CA SER A 221 2.78 -6.80 13.09
C SER A 221 2.58 -7.42 14.49
N LYS A 222 1.41 -7.22 15.07
CA LYS A 222 1.06 -7.76 16.40
C LYS A 222 1.01 -9.29 16.42
N SER A 223 0.44 -9.94 15.41
CA SER A 223 0.48 -11.40 15.30
C SER A 223 1.91 -11.93 15.21
N LEU A 224 2.82 -11.23 14.52
CA LEU A 224 4.23 -11.61 14.44
C LEU A 224 4.90 -11.53 15.82
N GLN A 225 4.71 -10.42 16.55
CA GLN A 225 5.23 -10.23 17.91
C GLN A 225 4.74 -11.31 18.88
N MET A 226 3.43 -11.57 18.91
CA MET A 226 2.87 -12.61 19.78
C MET A 226 3.41 -13.99 19.43
N THR A 227 3.60 -14.27 18.13
CA THR A 227 4.20 -15.53 17.67
C THR A 227 5.66 -15.67 18.11
N MET A 228 6.43 -14.58 18.07
CA MET A 228 7.81 -14.54 18.57
C MET A 228 7.87 -14.79 20.08
N ALA A 229 7.01 -14.13 20.85
CA ALA A 229 6.91 -14.30 22.30
C ALA A 229 6.51 -15.73 22.70
N ASP A 230 5.46 -16.30 22.09
CA ASP A 230 5.04 -17.70 22.32
C ASP A 230 6.19 -18.66 21.97
N THR A 231 6.89 -18.42 20.87
CA THR A 231 8.02 -19.28 20.48
C THR A 231 9.16 -19.20 21.50
N ALA A 232 9.54 -18.00 21.95
CA ALA A 232 10.59 -17.82 22.95
C ALA A 232 10.25 -18.49 24.30
N GLU A 233 8.98 -18.46 24.71
CA GLU A 233 8.48 -19.13 25.92
C GLU A 233 8.45 -20.67 25.78
N GLN A 234 8.02 -21.18 24.61
CA GLN A 234 8.01 -22.61 24.35
C GLN A 234 9.43 -23.20 24.29
N LEU A 235 10.43 -22.41 23.85
CA LEU A 235 11.84 -22.81 23.89
C LEU A 235 12.39 -22.95 25.32
N SER A 236 11.89 -22.19 26.30
CA SER A 236 12.29 -22.36 27.70
C SER A 236 11.66 -23.58 28.39
N THR A 237 10.54 -24.09 27.89
CA THR A 237 9.74 -25.11 28.58
C THR A 237 9.87 -26.51 27.98
N ARG A 238 10.33 -26.64 26.73
CA ARG A 238 10.41 -27.94 26.03
C ARG A 238 11.84 -28.41 25.79
N ASN A 239 12.21 -29.54 26.39
CA ASN A 239 13.54 -30.15 26.23
C ASN A 239 13.69 -31.04 24.97
N SER A 240 12.61 -31.30 24.23
CA SER A 240 12.61 -32.26 23.11
C SER A 240 12.74 -31.64 21.72
N VAL A 241 12.92 -30.32 21.62
CA VAL A 241 13.08 -29.62 20.33
C VAL A 241 14.55 -29.47 19.99
N THR A 242 14.94 -29.78 18.77
CA THR A 242 16.29 -29.53 18.23
C THR A 242 16.25 -28.33 17.27
N LEU A 243 17.35 -27.58 17.16
CA LEU A 243 17.43 -26.43 16.25
C LEU A 243 17.12 -26.77 14.77
N PRO A 244 17.65 -27.85 14.15
CA PRO A 244 17.33 -28.18 12.76
C PRO A 244 15.84 -28.48 12.54
N SER A 245 15.23 -29.24 13.45
CA SER A 245 13.78 -29.51 13.43
C SER A 245 12.94 -28.23 13.50
N LEU A 246 13.35 -27.27 14.33
CA LEU A 246 12.66 -25.99 14.45
C LEU A 246 12.82 -25.13 13.20
N ALA A 247 14.05 -25.01 12.68
CA ALA A 247 14.35 -24.22 11.50
C ALA A 247 13.66 -24.77 10.24
N TYR A 248 13.78 -26.09 10.01
CA TYR A 248 13.06 -26.79 8.94
C TYR A 248 11.54 -26.65 9.05
N THR A 249 10.98 -26.77 10.27
CA THR A 249 9.55 -26.55 10.49
C THR A 249 9.15 -25.13 10.13
N SER A 250 9.94 -24.15 10.57
CA SER A 250 9.67 -22.74 10.36
C SER A 250 9.64 -22.38 8.88
N ALA A 251 10.56 -22.92 8.08
CA ALA A 251 10.70 -22.59 6.67
C ALA A 251 9.84 -23.45 5.73
N CYS A 252 9.82 -24.78 5.92
CA CYS A 252 9.22 -25.72 4.98
C CYS A 252 7.81 -26.16 5.39
N ARG A 253 7.45 -26.03 6.67
CA ARG A 253 6.18 -26.51 7.25
C ARG A 253 5.29 -25.37 7.73
N ARG A 254 5.61 -24.14 7.36
CA ARG A 254 4.75 -22.96 7.51
C ARG A 254 4.59 -22.27 6.17
N SER A 255 3.54 -21.48 6.03
CA SER A 255 3.27 -20.70 4.82
C SER A 255 3.73 -19.27 5.05
N HIS A 256 4.48 -18.71 4.10
CA HIS A 256 4.98 -17.33 4.18
C HIS A 256 4.49 -16.42 3.06
N ALA A 257 4.13 -17.00 1.90
CA ALA A 257 3.85 -16.25 0.67
C ALA A 257 2.79 -15.14 0.84
N ASN A 258 1.74 -15.40 1.64
CA ASN A 258 0.61 -14.48 1.81
C ASN A 258 0.77 -13.51 2.99
N TYR A 259 1.89 -13.56 3.72
CA TYR A 259 2.11 -12.75 4.91
C TYR A 259 3.07 -11.60 4.62
N ARG A 260 2.67 -10.39 5.05
CA ARG A 260 3.37 -9.13 4.77
C ARG A 260 4.44 -8.80 5.81
N TYR A 261 4.27 -9.25 7.05
CA TYR A 261 5.24 -9.06 8.12
C TYR A 261 6.10 -10.31 8.22
N ARG A 262 7.42 -10.15 8.13
CA ARG A 262 8.38 -11.26 8.06
C ARG A 262 9.60 -10.96 8.90
N LYS A 263 10.14 -11.99 9.56
CA LYS A 263 11.36 -11.92 10.36
C LYS A 263 12.18 -13.18 10.19
N ALA A 264 13.48 -13.02 10.04
CA ALA A 264 14.44 -14.10 9.92
C ALA A 264 15.53 -13.98 10.99
N PHE A 265 15.98 -15.12 11.49
CA PHE A 265 17.02 -15.20 12.51
C PHE A 265 18.07 -16.24 12.09
N VAL A 266 19.31 -15.78 11.90
CA VAL A 266 20.46 -16.67 11.71
C VAL A 266 20.97 -17.09 13.08
N THR A 267 21.10 -18.38 13.33
CA THR A 267 21.45 -18.88 14.67
C THR A 267 22.23 -20.19 14.63
N ASN A 268 23.08 -20.40 15.63
CA ASN A 268 23.82 -21.65 15.85
C ASN A 268 23.24 -22.51 16.99
N SER A 269 22.32 -21.96 17.79
CA SER A 269 21.80 -22.64 18.99
C SER A 269 20.38 -22.17 19.33
N LEU A 270 19.66 -23.00 20.09
CA LEU A 270 18.33 -22.65 20.60
C LEU A 270 18.39 -21.50 21.62
N GLN A 271 19.47 -21.42 22.41
CA GLN A 271 19.65 -20.36 23.41
C GLN A 271 19.86 -19.00 22.74
N HIS A 272 20.73 -18.94 21.71
CA HIS A 272 20.95 -17.72 20.94
C HIS A 272 19.65 -17.28 20.24
N LEU A 273 18.91 -18.21 19.63
CA LEU A 273 17.62 -17.92 19.01
C LEU A 273 16.59 -17.35 20.01
N GLN A 274 16.54 -17.92 21.22
CA GLN A 274 15.62 -17.43 22.25
C GLN A 274 15.94 -16.00 22.68
N GLN A 275 17.22 -15.64 22.79
CA GLN A 275 17.65 -14.29 23.12
C GLN A 275 17.26 -13.30 22.01
N GLU A 276 17.53 -13.65 20.75
CA GLU A 276 17.17 -12.84 19.58
C GLU A 276 15.65 -12.63 19.44
N LEU A 277 14.84 -13.66 19.71
CA LEU A 277 13.38 -13.53 19.69
C LEU A 277 12.85 -12.56 20.76
N LYS A 278 13.54 -12.43 21.89
CA LYS A 278 13.16 -11.53 22.99
C LYS A 278 13.67 -10.09 22.76
N SER A 279 14.80 -9.91 22.09
CA SER A 279 15.42 -8.61 21.83
C SER A 279 14.93 -7.93 20.54
N ALA A 280 14.35 -8.71 19.62
CA ALA A 280 13.93 -8.20 18.32
C ALA A 280 12.89 -7.06 18.42
N SER A 281 13.06 -6.06 17.54
CA SER A 281 12.25 -4.84 17.51
C SER A 281 10.75 -5.12 17.36
N THR A 282 9.95 -4.27 18.02
CA THR A 282 8.48 -4.30 17.99
C THR A 282 7.89 -3.76 16.69
N GLU A 283 8.63 -3.13 15.79
CA GLU A 283 8.06 -2.60 14.54
C GLU A 283 8.65 -3.28 13.29
N PRO A 284 8.25 -4.53 12.98
CA PRO A 284 8.64 -5.19 11.75
C PRO A 284 8.11 -4.43 10.53
N ALA A 285 9.00 -4.16 9.58
CA ALA A 285 8.63 -3.48 8.35
C ALA A 285 7.65 -4.34 7.53
N MET A 286 6.63 -3.71 6.95
CA MET A 286 5.67 -4.39 6.10
C MET A 286 6.24 -4.53 4.68
N SER A 287 6.31 -5.76 4.17
CA SER A 287 6.55 -5.99 2.74
C SER A 287 5.27 -5.69 1.93
N ARG A 288 5.36 -4.76 0.97
CA ARG A 288 4.22 -4.31 0.16
C ARG A 288 4.34 -4.60 -1.33
N VAL A 289 5.55 -4.83 -1.85
CA VAL A 289 5.81 -4.89 -3.30
C VAL A 289 6.72 -6.05 -3.66
N GLU A 290 6.52 -6.59 -4.86
CA GLU A 290 7.39 -7.61 -5.44
C GLU A 290 8.80 -7.04 -5.67
N LEU A 291 9.81 -7.74 -5.16
CA LEU A 291 11.19 -7.29 -5.23
C LEU A 291 11.81 -7.68 -6.57
N GLN A 292 12.51 -6.74 -7.18
CA GLN A 292 13.32 -6.99 -8.37
C GLN A 292 14.79 -7.07 -7.97
N LEU A 293 15.40 -8.24 -8.18
CA LEU A 293 16.79 -8.49 -7.80
C LEU A 293 17.73 -8.22 -8.98
N VAL A 294 18.81 -7.50 -8.74
CA VAL A 294 19.92 -7.33 -9.70
C VAL A 294 21.16 -7.99 -9.13
N PHE A 295 21.71 -8.97 -9.84
CA PHE A 295 22.97 -9.59 -9.43
C PHE A 295 24.15 -8.79 -9.96
N VAL A 296 25.10 -8.48 -9.10
CA VAL A 296 26.29 -7.71 -9.44
C VAL A 296 27.54 -8.54 -9.17
N PHE A 297 28.34 -8.80 -10.18
CA PHE A 297 29.53 -9.65 -10.09
C PHE A 297 30.78 -8.78 -9.98
N CYS A 298 31.57 -8.96 -8.92
CA CYS A 298 32.81 -8.21 -8.72
C CYS A 298 33.92 -8.59 -9.71
N GLY A 299 34.87 -7.66 -9.93
CA GLY A 299 36.05 -7.87 -10.76
C GLY A 299 37.30 -8.29 -9.98
N ASN A 300 38.46 -8.20 -10.64
CA ASN A 300 39.78 -8.46 -10.05
C ASN A 300 40.16 -7.43 -8.98
N GLY A 301 41.09 -7.81 -8.09
CA GLY A 301 41.58 -6.95 -6.99
C GLY A 301 40.88 -7.20 -5.65
N VAL A 302 39.99 -8.18 -5.61
CA VAL A 302 39.35 -8.74 -4.42
C VAL A 302 40.12 -10.02 -4.09
N THR A 303 41.11 -9.94 -3.20
CA THR A 303 41.99 -11.09 -2.91
C THR A 303 41.18 -12.20 -2.24
N LEU A 304 40.98 -13.30 -2.96
CA LEU A 304 40.46 -14.53 -2.38
C LEU A 304 41.56 -15.11 -1.48
N ARG A 305 41.41 -15.01 -0.15
CA ARG A 305 42.39 -15.59 0.79
C ARG A 305 42.37 -17.12 0.71
N GLU A 306 41.18 -17.69 0.73
CA GLU A 306 40.93 -19.13 0.66
C GLU A 306 39.61 -19.38 -0.08
N PHE A 307 39.49 -20.51 -0.78
CA PHE A 307 38.25 -20.93 -1.44
C PHE A 307 37.28 -21.52 -0.39
N SER A 308 36.01 -21.12 -0.39
CA SER A 308 35.04 -21.39 0.70
C SER A 308 34.88 -22.87 1.07
N GLU A 309 35.60 -23.33 2.10
CA GLU A 309 35.49 -24.73 2.57
C GLU A 309 34.13 -25.02 3.18
N ALA A 310 33.60 -24.02 3.91
CA ALA A 310 32.34 -24.13 4.59
C ALA A 310 31.24 -24.46 3.57
N LEU A 311 31.23 -23.77 2.42
CA LEU A 311 30.28 -24.05 1.34
C LEU A 311 30.57 -25.35 0.59
N LEU A 312 31.84 -25.70 0.35
CA LEU A 312 32.20 -26.98 -0.29
C LEU A 312 31.73 -28.19 0.52
N SER A 313 31.89 -28.13 1.85
CA SER A 313 31.53 -29.23 2.75
C SER A 313 30.03 -29.30 3.03
N SER A 314 29.37 -28.16 3.20
CA SER A 314 27.94 -28.10 3.52
C SER A 314 27.05 -28.16 2.29
N GLU A 315 27.24 -27.34 1.26
CA GLU A 315 26.24 -27.15 0.20
C GLU A 315 26.54 -27.99 -1.07
N PRO A 316 25.76 -29.05 -1.36
CA PRO A 316 26.05 -29.94 -2.49
C PRO A 316 26.02 -29.25 -3.85
N VAL A 317 25.04 -28.37 -4.08
CA VAL A 317 24.89 -27.66 -5.36
C VAL A 317 26.08 -26.74 -5.64
N PHE A 318 26.63 -26.10 -4.61
CA PHE A 318 27.83 -25.28 -4.73
C PHE A 318 29.03 -26.16 -5.10
N ARG A 319 29.27 -27.23 -4.32
CA ARG A 319 30.37 -28.16 -4.55
C ARG A 319 30.34 -28.82 -5.93
N ASP A 320 29.17 -29.28 -6.36
CA ASP A 320 29.02 -29.99 -7.64
C ASP A 320 29.24 -29.03 -8.81
N LYS A 321 28.80 -27.76 -8.69
CA LYS A 321 29.10 -26.73 -9.70
C LYS A 321 30.58 -26.38 -9.76
N CYS A 322 31.28 -26.31 -8.62
CA CYS A 322 32.74 -26.11 -8.61
C CYS A 322 33.49 -27.24 -9.31
N LYS A 323 33.08 -28.50 -9.09
CA LYS A 323 33.66 -29.68 -9.77
C LYS A 323 33.44 -29.63 -11.28
N GLU A 324 32.21 -29.32 -11.71
CA GLU A 324 31.88 -29.18 -13.13
C GLU A 324 32.75 -28.13 -13.83
N ILE A 325 33.00 -27.00 -13.16
CA ILE A 325 33.86 -25.92 -13.69
C ILE A 325 35.34 -26.35 -13.72
N GLU A 326 35.82 -27.01 -12.67
CA GLU A 326 37.17 -27.56 -12.64
C GLU A 326 37.41 -28.59 -13.76
N ASP A 327 36.45 -29.48 -14.01
CA ASP A 327 36.52 -30.46 -15.10
C ASP A 327 36.55 -29.81 -16.49
N LEU A 328 35.88 -28.66 -16.67
CA LEU A 328 35.97 -27.87 -17.90
C LEU A 328 37.34 -27.18 -18.03
N PHE A 329 37.88 -26.60 -16.96
CA PHE A 329 39.22 -26.01 -17.00
C PHE A 329 40.29 -27.07 -17.31
N ARG A 330 40.16 -28.30 -16.78
CA ARG A 330 41.05 -29.44 -17.06
C ARG A 330 41.18 -29.79 -18.54
N GLN A 331 40.18 -29.48 -19.36
CA GLN A 331 40.24 -29.68 -20.82
C GLN A 331 41.21 -28.70 -21.50
N HIS A 332 41.48 -27.56 -20.87
CA HIS A 332 42.36 -26.52 -21.39
C HIS A 332 43.73 -26.49 -20.72
N ALA A 333 43.80 -26.69 -19.40
CA ALA A 333 45.02 -26.78 -18.60
C ALA A 333 44.76 -27.50 -17.27
N ALA A 334 45.80 -28.02 -16.62
CA ALA A 334 45.69 -28.65 -15.30
C ALA A 334 45.48 -27.64 -14.15
N ILE A 335 44.49 -26.75 -14.30
CA ILE A 335 44.08 -25.79 -13.26
C ILE A 335 43.21 -26.54 -12.26
N SER A 336 43.62 -26.52 -10.99
CA SER A 336 42.89 -27.16 -9.89
C SER A 336 42.30 -26.08 -8.99
N VAL A 337 41.01 -25.82 -9.17
CA VAL A 337 40.26 -24.79 -8.43
C VAL A 337 40.02 -25.25 -6.99
N LEU A 338 39.77 -26.54 -6.78
CA LEU A 338 39.41 -27.10 -5.47
C LEU A 338 40.62 -27.30 -4.55
N SER A 339 41.85 -27.29 -5.08
CA SER A 339 43.10 -27.37 -4.30
C SER A 339 43.71 -26.00 -4.00
N ALA A 340 42.92 -24.92 -4.01
CA ALA A 340 43.40 -23.55 -3.85
C ALA A 340 44.24 -23.29 -2.58
N ARG A 341 44.13 -24.15 -1.56
CA ARG A 341 44.90 -24.05 -0.31
C ARG A 341 46.35 -24.51 -0.42
N ASP A 342 46.67 -25.26 -1.46
CA ASP A 342 48.03 -25.72 -1.72
C ASP A 342 48.87 -24.61 -2.37
N HIS A 343 48.24 -23.46 -2.70
CA HIS A 343 48.86 -22.31 -3.35
C HIS A 343 49.22 -21.23 -2.34
N SER A 344 50.39 -20.60 -2.53
CA SER A 344 50.82 -19.49 -1.68
C SER A 344 49.97 -18.23 -1.96
N PRO A 345 49.89 -17.28 -1.01
CA PRO A 345 49.19 -16.01 -1.24
C PRO A 345 49.71 -15.22 -2.46
N GLN A 346 50.96 -15.45 -2.88
CA GLN A 346 51.52 -14.84 -4.09
C GLN A 346 51.02 -15.51 -5.37
N ASP A 347 50.83 -16.83 -5.36
CA ASP A 347 50.27 -17.58 -6.49
C ASP A 347 48.83 -17.17 -6.76
N LEU A 348 48.07 -16.84 -5.70
CA LEU A 348 46.69 -16.35 -5.79
C LEU A 348 46.59 -14.93 -6.40
N LEU A 349 47.70 -14.24 -6.65
CA LEU A 349 47.72 -12.98 -7.41
C LEU A 349 47.91 -13.21 -8.90
N ASN A 350 48.40 -14.38 -9.32
CA ASN A 350 48.59 -14.70 -10.73
C ASN A 350 47.22 -14.68 -11.45
N PRO A 351 47.06 -13.95 -12.57
CA PRO A 351 45.80 -13.89 -13.30
C PRO A 351 45.31 -15.29 -13.72
N GLU A 352 46.24 -16.19 -14.08
CA GLU A 352 45.95 -17.57 -14.50
C GLU A 352 45.23 -18.40 -13.43
N LEU A 353 45.37 -18.05 -12.15
CA LEU A 353 44.72 -18.72 -11.04
C LEU A 353 43.57 -17.88 -10.45
N SER A 354 43.83 -16.59 -10.20
CA SER A 354 42.87 -15.70 -9.54
C SER A 354 41.56 -15.52 -10.29
N GLN A 355 41.59 -15.39 -11.63
CA GLN A 355 40.39 -15.19 -12.44
C GLN A 355 39.53 -16.48 -12.52
N PRO A 356 40.10 -17.66 -12.80
CA PRO A 356 39.36 -18.93 -12.69
C PRO A 356 38.74 -19.16 -11.31
N LEU A 357 39.47 -18.89 -10.23
CA LEU A 357 38.95 -19.05 -8.87
C LEU A 357 37.78 -18.12 -8.59
N LEU A 358 37.91 -16.84 -8.94
CA LEU A 358 36.84 -15.85 -8.77
C LEU A 358 35.60 -16.22 -9.59
N PHE A 359 35.78 -16.58 -10.87
CA PHE A 359 34.70 -17.03 -11.74
C PHE A 359 33.99 -18.25 -11.17
N THR A 360 34.75 -19.24 -10.71
CA THR A 360 34.18 -20.48 -10.14
C THR A 360 33.35 -20.19 -8.90
N LEU A 361 33.86 -19.37 -7.97
CA LEU A 361 33.13 -18.95 -6.78
C LEU A 361 31.83 -18.23 -7.16
N GLN A 362 31.92 -17.24 -8.05
CA GLN A 362 30.77 -16.42 -8.46
C GLN A 362 29.67 -17.25 -9.11
N VAL A 363 30.03 -18.14 -10.05
CA VAL A 363 29.08 -19.00 -10.75
C VAL A 363 28.47 -20.02 -9.79
N ALA A 364 29.26 -20.61 -8.89
CA ALA A 364 28.76 -21.57 -7.92
C ALA A 364 27.79 -20.94 -6.89
N VAL A 365 28.11 -19.76 -6.35
CA VAL A 365 27.21 -19.01 -5.46
C VAL A 365 25.93 -18.61 -6.18
N ALA A 366 26.03 -18.02 -7.37
CA ALA A 366 24.85 -17.62 -8.14
C ALA A 366 23.97 -18.81 -8.53
N SER A 367 24.57 -19.97 -8.83
CA SER A 367 23.86 -21.22 -9.09
C SER A 367 23.11 -21.73 -7.85
N LEU A 368 23.75 -21.68 -6.68
CA LEU A 368 23.12 -22.03 -5.40
C LEU A 368 21.92 -21.13 -5.09
N LEU A 369 22.08 -19.81 -5.24
CA LEU A 369 20.98 -18.85 -5.06
C LEU A 369 19.84 -19.12 -6.05
N LYS A 370 20.12 -19.32 -7.35
CA LYS A 370 19.10 -19.71 -8.35
C LYS A 370 18.39 -21.00 -7.97
N TYR A 371 19.11 -22.01 -7.46
CA TYR A 371 18.53 -23.27 -7.00
C TYR A 371 17.57 -23.07 -5.82
N TRP A 372 17.93 -22.23 -4.85
CA TRP A 372 17.04 -21.79 -3.75
C TRP A 372 15.91 -20.86 -4.22
N GLY A 373 15.80 -20.58 -5.52
CA GLY A 373 14.75 -19.77 -6.09
C GLY A 373 15.00 -18.26 -6.01
N ILE A 374 16.20 -17.83 -5.61
CA ILE A 374 16.62 -16.42 -5.61
C ILE A 374 17.14 -16.10 -7.01
N LYS A 375 16.27 -15.50 -7.81
CA LYS A 375 16.49 -15.22 -9.23
C LYS A 375 16.57 -13.72 -9.50
N PRO A 376 17.61 -13.25 -10.20
CA PRO A 376 17.69 -11.88 -10.68
C PRO A 376 16.79 -11.63 -11.89
N VAL A 377 16.43 -10.36 -12.10
CA VAL A 377 15.83 -9.85 -13.35
C VAL A 377 16.86 -9.24 -14.29
N ALA A 378 18.03 -8.86 -13.76
CA ALA A 378 19.16 -8.37 -14.53
C ALA A 378 20.49 -8.73 -13.83
N ALA A 379 21.57 -8.77 -14.61
CA ALA A 379 22.92 -8.99 -14.13
C ALA A 379 23.86 -7.87 -14.63
N VAL A 380 24.82 -7.49 -13.78
CA VAL A 380 25.89 -6.53 -14.11
C VAL A 380 27.20 -7.15 -13.65
N GLY A 381 28.24 -7.14 -14.47
CA GLY A 381 29.57 -7.58 -14.03
C GLY A 381 30.57 -6.45 -14.09
N HIS A 382 31.47 -6.35 -13.12
CA HIS A 382 32.57 -5.39 -13.13
C HIS A 382 33.81 -6.09 -13.68
N SER A 383 34.33 -5.62 -14.83
CA SER A 383 35.50 -6.22 -15.49
C SER A 383 35.27 -7.74 -15.71
N VAL A 384 36.21 -8.60 -15.29
CA VAL A 384 36.12 -10.07 -15.43
C VAL A 384 34.82 -10.67 -14.88
N GLY A 385 34.17 -10.03 -13.90
CA GLY A 385 32.87 -10.47 -13.38
C GLY A 385 31.76 -10.47 -14.44
N GLU A 386 31.92 -9.74 -15.55
CA GLU A 386 30.97 -9.72 -16.67
C GLU A 386 30.86 -11.08 -17.37
N VAL A 387 31.91 -11.92 -17.32
CA VAL A 387 31.86 -13.28 -17.86
C VAL A 387 30.91 -14.16 -17.03
N ALA A 388 30.97 -14.05 -15.69
CA ALA A 388 30.04 -14.75 -14.80
C ALA A 388 28.61 -14.21 -14.95
N ALA A 389 28.44 -12.89 -15.11
CA ALA A 389 27.14 -12.27 -15.38
C ALA A 389 26.52 -12.78 -16.68
N ALA A 390 27.29 -12.82 -17.77
CA ALA A 390 26.85 -13.31 -19.08
C ALA A 390 26.45 -14.80 -19.02
N HIS A 391 27.22 -15.63 -18.30
CA HIS A 391 26.87 -17.04 -18.10
C HIS A 391 25.57 -17.21 -17.29
N ILE A 392 25.48 -16.57 -16.12
CA ILE A 392 24.31 -16.70 -15.23
C ILE A 392 23.03 -16.19 -15.89
N ALA A 393 23.17 -15.22 -16.79
CA ALA A 393 22.10 -14.68 -17.59
C ALA A 393 21.76 -15.50 -18.84
N GLY A 394 22.53 -16.54 -19.18
CA GLY A 394 22.26 -17.43 -20.31
C GLY A 394 22.80 -16.94 -21.66
N TYR A 395 23.64 -15.90 -21.70
CA TYR A 395 24.30 -15.46 -22.94
C TYR A 395 25.54 -16.27 -23.29
N LEU A 396 26.13 -16.96 -22.30
CA LEU A 396 27.23 -17.90 -22.50
C LEU A 396 26.89 -19.26 -21.89
N SER A 397 27.19 -20.33 -22.62
CA SER A 397 27.24 -21.66 -22.01
C SER A 397 28.35 -21.69 -20.95
N LEU A 398 28.30 -22.66 -20.03
CA LEU A 398 29.35 -22.76 -19.02
C LEU A 398 30.72 -23.04 -19.65
N ALA A 399 30.76 -23.87 -20.69
CA ALA A 399 31.99 -24.18 -21.44
C ALA A 399 32.56 -22.94 -22.14
N ASP A 400 31.71 -22.16 -22.82
CA ASP A 400 32.12 -20.91 -23.49
C ASP A 400 32.66 -19.89 -22.48
N ALA A 401 32.01 -19.75 -21.33
CA ALA A 401 32.45 -18.85 -20.27
C ALA A 401 33.81 -19.27 -19.67
N VAL A 402 34.02 -20.58 -19.47
CA VAL A 402 35.32 -21.14 -19.06
C VAL A 402 36.38 -20.87 -20.11
N GLN A 403 36.09 -21.05 -21.40
CA GLN A 403 37.01 -20.75 -22.51
C GLN A 403 37.42 -19.26 -22.50
N VAL A 404 36.45 -18.34 -22.35
CA VAL A 404 36.72 -16.89 -22.25
C VAL A 404 37.65 -16.59 -21.07
N ILE A 405 37.34 -17.10 -19.88
CA ILE A 405 38.18 -16.88 -18.68
C ILE A 405 39.57 -17.46 -18.86
N TYR A 406 39.68 -18.69 -19.37
CA TYR A 406 40.95 -19.37 -19.55
C TYR A 406 41.89 -18.61 -20.50
N HIS A 407 41.40 -18.19 -21.66
CA HIS A 407 42.21 -17.45 -22.62
C HIS A 407 42.54 -16.03 -22.13
N ARG A 408 41.56 -15.34 -21.53
CA ARG A 408 41.77 -14.00 -20.97
C ARG A 408 42.83 -14.01 -19.87
N SER A 409 42.71 -14.90 -18.89
CA SER A 409 43.60 -14.93 -17.72
C SER A 409 45.06 -15.21 -18.12
N ARG A 410 45.28 -16.22 -18.95
CA ARG A 410 46.61 -16.61 -19.47
C ARG A 410 47.27 -15.53 -20.30
N LEU A 411 46.51 -14.86 -21.16
CA LEU A 411 47.08 -13.79 -21.98
C LEU A 411 47.39 -12.57 -21.12
N GLN A 412 46.53 -12.20 -20.18
CA GLN A 412 46.81 -11.10 -19.26
C GLN A 412 48.04 -11.33 -18.39
N ALA A 413 48.33 -12.58 -18.02
CA ALA A 413 49.55 -12.93 -17.28
C ALA A 413 50.85 -12.66 -18.07
N LYS A 414 50.81 -12.59 -19.40
CA LYS A 414 51.97 -12.26 -20.26
C LYS A 414 52.25 -10.75 -20.37
N THR A 415 51.34 -9.90 -19.90
CA THR A 415 51.48 -8.44 -20.06
C THR A 415 52.50 -7.85 -19.11
N ALA A 416 53.09 -6.71 -19.48
CA ALA A 416 54.08 -6.02 -18.65
C ALA A 416 53.48 -5.62 -17.29
N SER A 417 54.30 -5.68 -16.23
CA SER A 417 53.89 -5.29 -14.89
C SER A 417 53.41 -3.84 -14.86
N GLY A 418 52.26 -3.61 -14.23
CA GLY A 418 51.67 -2.28 -14.10
C GLY A 418 51.04 -2.08 -12.72
N ARG A 419 50.42 -0.93 -12.49
CA ARG A 419 49.77 -0.60 -11.22
C ARG A 419 48.37 -0.06 -11.45
N MET A 420 47.46 -0.38 -10.54
CA MET A 420 46.11 0.17 -10.51
C MET A 420 45.84 0.88 -9.18
N LEU A 421 45.15 2.02 -9.24
CA LEU A 421 44.88 2.89 -8.10
C LEU A 421 43.40 3.28 -8.08
N VAL A 422 42.67 2.90 -7.03
CA VAL A 422 41.32 3.40 -6.78
C VAL A 422 41.43 4.81 -6.20
N VAL A 423 40.74 5.76 -6.83
CA VAL A 423 40.63 7.15 -6.40
C VAL A 423 39.15 7.42 -6.11
N GLY A 424 38.82 7.82 -4.88
CA GLY A 424 37.44 8.07 -4.45
C GLY A 424 37.30 9.32 -3.59
N ASN A 425 36.06 9.64 -3.20
CA ASN A 425 35.67 10.87 -2.49
C ASN A 425 35.87 12.16 -3.30
N ILE A 426 35.91 12.08 -4.62
CA ILE A 426 36.12 13.25 -5.48
C ILE A 426 35.44 13.02 -6.85
N PRO A 427 34.80 14.05 -7.45
CA PRO A 427 34.21 13.91 -8.78
C PRO A 427 35.23 13.39 -9.81
N VAL A 428 34.83 12.36 -10.57
CA VAL A 428 35.72 11.72 -11.55
C VAL A 428 36.21 12.70 -12.62
N GLN A 429 35.41 13.73 -12.93
CA GLN A 429 35.78 14.81 -13.85
C GLN A 429 37.05 15.56 -13.41
N GLU A 430 37.17 15.88 -12.12
CA GLU A 430 38.35 16.59 -11.57
C GLU A 430 39.62 15.72 -11.69
N ILE A 431 39.48 14.39 -11.62
CA ILE A 431 40.59 13.45 -11.83
C ILE A 431 40.97 13.42 -13.32
N ALA A 432 39.99 13.31 -14.21
CA ALA A 432 40.23 13.25 -15.66
C ALA A 432 41.01 14.47 -16.18
N GLU A 433 40.70 15.66 -15.70
CA GLU A 433 41.43 16.91 -16.01
C GLU A 433 42.91 16.82 -15.62
N ARG A 434 43.21 16.23 -14.45
CA ARG A 434 44.57 16.07 -13.93
C ARG A 434 45.37 14.96 -14.61
N LEU A 435 44.72 14.04 -15.33
CA LEU A 435 45.40 12.96 -16.06
C LEU A 435 45.93 13.38 -17.44
N HIS A 436 45.58 14.56 -17.95
CA HIS A 436 46.03 15.03 -19.27
C HIS A 436 47.56 14.95 -19.48
N PRO A 437 48.42 15.33 -18.50
CA PRO A 437 49.87 15.21 -18.63
C PRO A 437 50.39 13.77 -18.73
N TYR A 438 49.56 12.79 -18.35
CA TYR A 438 49.89 11.36 -18.29
C TYR A 438 49.24 10.56 -19.42
N SER A 439 48.71 11.23 -20.46
CA SER A 439 48.08 10.58 -21.60
C SER A 439 48.99 9.51 -22.22
N GLY A 440 48.43 8.32 -22.46
CA GLY A 440 49.16 7.14 -22.94
C GLY A 440 49.96 6.37 -21.89
N LYS A 441 50.18 6.92 -20.69
CA LYS A 441 50.88 6.26 -19.57
C LYS A 441 49.96 5.84 -18.43
N VAL A 442 48.95 6.65 -18.12
CA VAL A 442 47.91 6.39 -17.12
C VAL A 442 46.55 6.70 -17.74
N CYS A 443 45.58 5.81 -17.57
CA CYS A 443 44.20 6.03 -17.99
C CYS A 443 43.22 5.65 -16.88
N ILE A 444 41.97 6.09 -17.03
CA ILE A 444 40.88 5.59 -16.21
C ILE A 444 40.51 4.21 -16.74
N ALA A 445 40.63 3.19 -15.90
CA ALA A 445 40.27 1.81 -16.19
C ALA A 445 38.83 1.47 -15.79
N ALA A 446 38.26 2.18 -14.81
CA ALA A 446 36.88 1.96 -14.39
C ALA A 446 36.23 3.24 -13.83
N PHE A 447 35.01 3.52 -14.25
CA PHE A 447 34.13 4.53 -13.69
C PHE A 447 33.21 3.86 -12.66
N ASN A 448 33.66 3.77 -11.40
CA ASN A 448 32.97 3.00 -10.36
C ASN A 448 31.72 3.73 -9.85
N SER A 449 31.79 5.05 -9.64
CA SER A 449 30.66 5.90 -9.25
C SER A 449 30.93 7.34 -9.74
N PRO A 450 29.99 8.29 -9.59
CA PRO A 450 30.22 9.69 -9.93
C PRO A 450 31.41 10.32 -9.18
N VAL A 451 31.80 9.74 -8.03
CA VAL A 451 32.87 10.23 -7.15
C VAL A 451 33.98 9.21 -6.89
N SER A 452 34.07 8.16 -7.72
CA SER A 452 35.07 7.10 -7.59
C SER A 452 35.44 6.48 -8.94
N CYS A 453 36.72 6.39 -9.24
CA CYS A 453 37.24 5.71 -10.42
C CYS A 453 38.51 4.90 -10.09
N THR A 454 38.88 3.98 -10.98
CA THR A 454 40.13 3.24 -10.90
C THR A 454 41.06 3.68 -12.02
N LEU A 455 42.27 4.09 -11.66
CA LEU A 455 43.36 4.42 -12.58
C LEU A 455 44.20 3.18 -12.87
N SER A 456 44.77 3.10 -14.07
CA SER A 456 45.60 1.99 -14.51
C SER A 456 46.72 2.48 -15.44
N GLY A 457 47.92 1.95 -15.26
CA GLY A 457 49.06 2.34 -16.09
C GLY A 457 50.41 1.84 -15.59
N ASN A 458 51.48 2.46 -16.10
CA ASN A 458 52.84 2.21 -15.65
C ASN A 458 53.00 2.52 -14.15
N ALA A 459 53.72 1.67 -13.42
CA ALA A 459 53.82 1.74 -11.96
C ALA A 459 54.36 3.09 -11.45
N ASP A 460 55.46 3.59 -12.03
CA ASP A 460 56.08 4.87 -11.63
C ASP A 460 55.18 6.07 -11.93
N SER A 461 54.45 6.01 -13.05
CA SER A 461 53.52 7.06 -13.47
C SER A 461 52.30 7.11 -12.54
N VAL A 462 51.72 5.96 -12.19
CA VAL A 462 50.60 5.87 -11.23
C VAL A 462 51.02 6.34 -9.84
N GLU A 463 52.24 6.02 -9.40
CA GLU A 463 52.76 6.48 -8.10
C GLU A 463 53.03 7.98 -8.07
N THR A 464 53.46 8.57 -9.20
CA THR A 464 53.57 10.03 -9.33
C THR A 464 52.19 10.69 -9.26
N VAL A 465 51.21 10.18 -10.02
CA VAL A 465 49.82 10.67 -9.98
C VAL A 465 49.23 10.54 -8.58
N GLN A 466 49.48 9.44 -7.87
CA GLN A 466 49.01 9.24 -6.49
C GLN A 466 49.52 10.34 -5.56
N ARG A 467 50.81 10.68 -5.64
CA ARG A 467 51.43 11.75 -4.82
C ARG A 467 50.87 13.12 -5.19
N GLU A 468 50.71 13.41 -6.47
CA GLU A 468 50.13 14.67 -6.94
C GLU A 468 48.67 14.83 -6.51
N LEU A 469 47.85 13.79 -6.61
CA LEU A 469 46.46 13.81 -6.15
C LEU A 469 46.38 14.00 -4.62
N ALA A 470 47.22 13.29 -3.86
CA ALA A 470 47.30 13.45 -2.41
C ALA A 470 47.69 14.88 -2.00
N GLN A 471 48.58 15.52 -2.75
CA GLN A 471 49.01 16.90 -2.51
C GLN A 471 47.93 17.91 -2.94
N ALA A 472 47.42 17.80 -4.16
CA ALA A 472 46.45 18.73 -4.74
C ALA A 472 45.13 18.76 -3.95
N PHE A 473 44.73 17.62 -3.41
CA PHE A 473 43.49 17.47 -2.65
C PHE A 473 43.71 17.27 -1.16
N ARG A 474 44.85 17.71 -0.60
CA ARG A 474 45.19 17.54 0.82
C ARG A 474 44.13 18.09 1.80
N GLN A 475 43.40 19.13 1.40
CA GLN A 475 42.31 19.72 2.19
C GLN A 475 40.98 18.95 2.08
N ARG A 476 40.88 18.00 1.14
CA ARG A 476 39.72 17.12 0.97
C ARG A 476 40.08 15.72 1.48
N ASN A 477 39.09 14.98 1.97
CA ASN A 477 39.29 13.60 2.44
C ASN A 477 39.32 12.62 1.26
N ILE A 478 40.26 12.77 0.33
CA ILE A 478 40.40 11.90 -0.84
C ILE A 478 40.76 10.47 -0.43
N PHE A 479 40.14 9.48 -1.07
CA PHE A 479 40.47 8.07 -0.85
C PHE A 479 41.41 7.58 -1.96
N LEU A 480 42.58 7.06 -1.59
CA LEU A 480 43.57 6.51 -2.51
C LEU A 480 43.94 5.10 -2.06
N HIS A 481 43.69 4.10 -2.90
CA HIS A 481 43.99 2.70 -2.57
C HIS A 481 44.59 1.96 -3.76
N VAL A 482 45.83 1.50 -3.60
CA VAL A 482 46.53 0.71 -4.62
C VAL A 482 45.98 -0.72 -4.61
N LEU A 483 45.50 -1.19 -5.76
CA LEU A 483 45.03 -2.56 -5.90
C LEU A 483 46.21 -3.51 -5.99
N ASN A 484 46.12 -4.62 -5.25
CA ASN A 484 47.12 -5.68 -5.29
C ASN A 484 46.88 -6.59 -6.50
N VAL A 485 47.25 -6.11 -7.69
CA VAL A 485 47.11 -6.83 -8.96
C VAL A 485 48.42 -6.78 -9.74
N PRO A 486 48.78 -7.84 -10.50
CA PRO A 486 50.09 -7.94 -11.15
C PRO A 486 50.20 -7.13 -12.45
N ALA A 487 49.08 -6.67 -12.99
CA ALA A 487 49.01 -6.00 -14.30
C ALA A 487 48.09 -4.77 -14.27
N ALA A 488 48.35 -3.84 -15.18
CA ALA A 488 47.51 -2.67 -15.42
C ALA A 488 46.36 -3.01 -16.38
N TYR A 489 45.30 -3.65 -15.87
CA TYR A 489 44.11 -4.01 -16.67
C TYR A 489 43.39 -2.77 -17.24
N HIS A 490 42.67 -2.93 -18.35
CA HIS A 490 41.93 -1.84 -19.02
C HIS A 490 42.81 -0.63 -19.36
N SER A 491 44.04 -0.91 -19.83
CA SER A 491 45.05 0.09 -20.20
C SER A 491 45.74 -0.29 -21.50
N PRO A 492 46.51 0.62 -22.13
CA PRO A 492 47.34 0.32 -23.31
C PRO A 492 48.24 -0.90 -23.15
N SER A 493 48.58 -1.29 -21.91
CA SER A 493 49.37 -2.50 -21.63
C SER A 493 48.70 -3.80 -22.12
N MET A 494 47.39 -3.77 -22.40
CA MET A 494 46.64 -4.91 -22.95
C MET A 494 46.72 -5.02 -24.48
N ASP A 495 47.21 -4.00 -25.19
CA ASP A 495 47.17 -3.95 -26.67
C ASP A 495 47.91 -5.13 -27.31
N MET A 496 48.98 -5.62 -26.67
CA MET A 496 49.80 -6.74 -27.17
C MET A 496 49.08 -8.11 -27.16
N ILE A 497 47.95 -8.24 -26.47
CA ILE A 497 47.23 -9.51 -26.34
C ILE A 497 45.88 -9.54 -27.07
N LEU A 498 45.44 -8.43 -27.66
CA LEU A 498 44.06 -8.31 -28.16
C LEU A 498 43.78 -9.19 -29.38
N GLU A 499 44.72 -9.26 -30.32
CA GLU A 499 44.61 -10.10 -31.52
C GLU A 499 44.56 -11.59 -31.17
N GLU A 500 45.50 -12.06 -30.34
CA GLU A 500 45.51 -13.45 -29.88
C GLU A 500 44.24 -13.78 -29.06
N LEU A 501 43.72 -12.83 -28.27
CA LEU A 501 42.50 -13.03 -27.48
C LEU A 501 41.25 -13.14 -28.37
N GLU A 502 41.16 -12.30 -29.42
CA GLU A 502 40.05 -12.34 -30.39
C GLU A 502 40.03 -13.68 -31.13
N GLU A 503 41.18 -14.11 -31.67
CA GLU A 503 41.30 -15.36 -32.42
C GLU A 503 41.00 -16.61 -31.58
N LYS A 504 41.42 -16.65 -30.30
CA LYS A 504 41.28 -17.84 -29.46
C LYS A 504 39.89 -18.01 -28.85
N ILE A 505 39.09 -16.95 -28.78
CA ILE A 505 37.74 -16.99 -28.25
C ILE A 505 36.71 -17.32 -29.35
N GLU A 506 37.02 -17.09 -30.63
CA GLU A 506 36.06 -17.32 -31.72
C GLU A 506 36.11 -18.75 -32.29
N PRO A 507 34.95 -19.40 -32.59
CA PRO A 507 33.57 -18.96 -32.37
C PRO A 507 32.94 -19.53 -31.07
N LEU A 508 32.27 -18.67 -30.30
CA LEU A 508 31.41 -19.09 -29.19
C LEU A 508 30.00 -19.42 -29.69
N GLY A 509 29.31 -20.35 -29.03
CA GLY A 509 27.94 -20.71 -29.39
C GLY A 509 26.98 -19.54 -29.16
N LYS A 510 26.14 -19.20 -30.15
CA LYS A 510 25.09 -18.19 -29.97
C LYS A 510 24.03 -18.72 -29.00
N GLN A 511 23.83 -18.00 -27.89
CA GLN A 511 22.79 -18.29 -26.90
C GLN A 511 21.77 -17.15 -26.81
N LYS A 512 20.58 -17.46 -26.31
CA LYS A 512 19.54 -16.48 -26.00
C LYS A 512 19.50 -16.26 -24.49
N GLY A 513 19.73 -15.03 -24.04
CA GLY A 513 19.68 -14.68 -22.62
C GLY A 513 18.30 -14.93 -21.98
N GLU A 514 18.32 -15.45 -20.75
CA GLU A 514 17.15 -15.63 -19.87
C GLU A 514 16.74 -14.34 -19.15
N ILE A 515 17.73 -13.51 -18.82
CA ILE A 515 17.59 -12.23 -18.10
C ILE A 515 18.47 -11.18 -18.78
N GLU A 516 18.24 -9.91 -18.49
CA GLU A 516 19.05 -8.83 -19.07
C GLU A 516 20.47 -8.80 -18.49
N VAL A 517 21.48 -8.52 -19.32
CA VAL A 517 22.83 -8.17 -18.86
C VAL A 517 23.07 -6.73 -19.24
N ILE A 518 23.42 -5.89 -18.26
CA ILE A 518 23.89 -4.53 -18.56
C ILE A 518 25.40 -4.60 -18.68
N SER A 519 25.90 -4.48 -19.91
CA SER A 519 27.33 -4.57 -20.17
C SER A 519 28.03 -3.37 -19.59
N THR A 520 29.15 -3.60 -18.90
CA THR A 520 30.01 -2.51 -18.43
C THR A 520 31.01 -2.04 -19.47
N LEU A 521 31.07 -2.69 -20.64
CA LEU A 521 31.78 -2.12 -21.79
C LEU A 521 31.00 -0.96 -22.41
N THR A 522 29.67 -1.09 -22.55
CA THR A 522 28.82 -0.12 -23.24
C THR A 522 27.99 0.75 -22.30
N GLY A 523 27.78 0.33 -21.05
CA GLY A 523 26.92 0.99 -20.07
C GLY A 523 25.42 0.78 -20.31
N VAL A 524 25.04 -0.03 -21.31
CA VAL A 524 23.65 -0.32 -21.68
C VAL A 524 23.39 -1.82 -21.73
N ALA A 525 22.13 -2.20 -21.93
CA ALA A 525 21.73 -3.60 -22.10
C ALA A 525 22.45 -4.24 -23.29
N ALA A 526 23.03 -5.42 -23.07
CA ALA A 526 23.75 -6.17 -24.07
C ALA A 526 22.80 -6.77 -25.12
N SER A 527 23.25 -6.82 -26.37
CA SER A 527 22.56 -7.52 -27.45
C SER A 527 22.87 -9.03 -27.44
N GLU A 528 22.02 -9.85 -28.06
CA GLU A 528 22.24 -11.31 -28.20
C GLU A 528 23.58 -11.66 -28.87
N ASN A 529 24.17 -10.75 -29.66
CA ASN A 529 25.39 -11.02 -30.40
C ASN A 529 26.65 -10.47 -29.71
N ASP A 530 26.52 -9.67 -28.64
CA ASP A 530 27.65 -8.98 -28.03
C ASP A 530 28.64 -9.99 -27.44
N PHE A 531 28.17 -10.96 -26.68
CA PHE A 531 29.02 -11.92 -25.98
C PHE A 531 29.57 -13.06 -26.86
N ALA A 532 29.03 -13.26 -28.07
CA ALA A 532 29.38 -14.39 -28.93
C ALA A 532 30.66 -14.19 -29.76
N ARG A 533 31.25 -12.99 -29.73
CA ARG A 533 32.37 -12.60 -30.59
C ARG A 533 33.64 -12.35 -29.79
N GLY A 534 34.78 -12.92 -30.24
CA GLY A 534 36.09 -12.66 -29.64
C GLY A 534 36.43 -11.17 -29.58
N LYS A 535 36.04 -10.42 -30.62
CA LYS A 535 36.18 -8.96 -30.71
C LYS A 535 35.58 -8.21 -29.53
N PHE A 536 34.44 -8.66 -29.00
CA PHE A 536 33.84 -8.03 -27.81
C PHE A 536 34.73 -8.21 -26.59
N TRP A 537 35.24 -9.43 -26.37
CA TRP A 537 36.09 -9.76 -25.22
C TRP A 537 37.47 -9.09 -25.31
N ALA A 538 38.02 -8.92 -26.51
CA ALA A 538 39.22 -8.11 -26.74
C ALA A 538 38.99 -6.65 -26.32
N ARG A 539 37.92 -6.01 -26.83
CA ARG A 539 37.53 -4.66 -26.43
C ARG A 539 37.26 -4.55 -24.93
N HIS A 540 36.49 -5.46 -24.36
CA HIS A 540 36.20 -5.53 -22.92
C HIS A 540 37.45 -5.70 -22.04
N THR A 541 38.53 -6.29 -22.56
CA THR A 541 39.82 -6.38 -21.85
C THR A 541 40.57 -5.05 -21.83
N ARG A 542 40.39 -4.22 -22.86
CA ARG A 542 41.18 -3.02 -23.11
C ARG A 542 40.50 -1.71 -22.70
N GLU A 543 39.20 -1.59 -22.98
CA GLU A 543 38.39 -0.39 -22.77
C GLU A 543 37.96 -0.24 -21.30
N PRO A 544 37.64 0.98 -20.82
CA PRO A 544 37.27 1.22 -19.44
C PRO A 544 35.91 0.61 -19.05
N VAL A 545 35.79 0.19 -17.79
CA VAL A 545 34.56 -0.34 -17.20
C VAL A 545 33.60 0.81 -16.83
N ALA A 546 32.48 0.94 -17.53
CA ALA A 546 31.42 1.93 -17.30
C ALA A 546 30.43 1.49 -16.20
N PHE A 547 30.93 1.10 -15.02
CA PHE A 547 30.12 0.50 -13.95
C PHE A 547 29.03 1.44 -13.41
N SER A 548 29.35 2.71 -13.16
CA SER A 548 28.37 3.71 -12.72
C SER A 548 27.19 3.83 -13.68
N GLN A 549 27.46 3.84 -14.99
CA GLN A 549 26.42 3.92 -16.02
C GLN A 549 25.59 2.64 -16.05
N ALA A 550 26.23 1.47 -15.96
CA ALA A 550 25.54 0.19 -15.96
C ALA A 550 24.60 0.02 -14.75
N ILE A 551 24.99 0.49 -13.57
CA ILE A 551 24.15 0.48 -12.37
C ILE A 551 22.93 1.41 -12.51
N GLN A 552 23.11 2.59 -13.12
CA GLN A 552 21.98 3.48 -13.42
C GLN A 552 21.01 2.82 -14.40
N THR A 553 21.52 2.23 -15.49
CA THR A 553 20.69 1.51 -16.46
C THR A 553 19.98 0.31 -15.82
N ALA A 554 20.65 -0.44 -14.95
CA ALA A 554 20.06 -1.58 -14.24
C ALA A 554 18.94 -1.16 -13.27
N ALA A 555 18.96 0.06 -12.73
CA ALA A 555 17.91 0.58 -11.87
C ALA A 555 16.80 1.32 -12.62
N ARG A 556 17.05 1.72 -13.87
CA ARG A 556 16.13 2.52 -14.68
C ARG A 556 14.81 1.77 -14.91
N ASP A 557 13.70 2.50 -14.78
CA ASP A 557 12.33 2.02 -15.00
C ASP A 557 11.94 0.79 -14.14
N ARG A 558 12.64 0.58 -13.02
CA ARG A 558 12.40 -0.51 -12.08
C ARG A 558 12.08 0.03 -10.69
N GLU A 559 11.02 -0.50 -10.08
CA GLU A 559 10.63 -0.19 -8.71
C GLU A 559 11.16 -1.24 -7.73
N ASN A 560 11.52 -0.85 -6.51
CA ASN A 560 11.95 -1.75 -5.43
C ASN A 560 13.13 -2.66 -5.78
N VAL A 561 14.10 -2.11 -6.52
CA VAL A 561 15.34 -2.81 -6.89
C VAL A 561 16.21 -3.09 -5.66
N VAL A 562 16.67 -4.33 -5.56
CA VAL A 562 17.65 -4.77 -4.56
C VAL A 562 18.85 -5.36 -5.30
N PHE A 563 20.04 -4.87 -4.98
CA PHE A 563 21.27 -5.40 -5.55
C PHE A 563 21.84 -6.50 -4.66
N VAL A 564 22.23 -7.61 -5.27
CA VAL A 564 22.94 -8.71 -4.62
C VAL A 564 24.33 -8.80 -5.24
N GLU A 565 25.34 -8.40 -4.49
CA GLU A 565 26.73 -8.47 -4.89
C GLU A 565 27.23 -9.91 -4.74
N ILE A 566 27.48 -10.57 -5.86
CA ILE A 566 28.08 -11.90 -5.96
C ILE A 566 29.60 -11.74 -5.92
N SER A 567 30.14 -11.79 -4.70
CA SER A 567 31.55 -11.51 -4.42
C SER A 567 32.05 -12.27 -3.17
N PRO A 568 33.38 -12.47 -3.02
CA PRO A 568 34.01 -12.96 -1.79
C PRO A 568 33.83 -12.01 -0.58
N HIS A 569 33.79 -10.70 -0.82
CA HIS A 569 33.58 -9.65 0.18
C HIS A 569 32.97 -8.39 -0.45
N ARG A 570 32.59 -7.40 0.37
CA ARG A 570 31.97 -6.13 -0.08
C ARG A 570 32.96 -5.27 -0.88
N ALA A 571 32.93 -5.32 -2.20
CA ALA A 571 33.80 -4.52 -3.07
C ALA A 571 33.04 -3.38 -3.76
N LEU A 572 31.81 -3.65 -4.23
CA LEU A 572 31.03 -2.76 -5.08
C LEU A 572 29.87 -2.07 -4.35
N GLN A 573 29.52 -2.54 -3.15
CA GLN A 573 28.42 -2.00 -2.36
C GLN A 573 28.44 -0.48 -2.22
N ARG A 574 29.63 0.08 -1.96
CA ARG A 574 29.83 1.52 -1.81
C ARG A 574 29.54 2.27 -3.11
N SER A 575 30.11 1.80 -4.22
CA SER A 575 29.95 2.41 -5.55
C SER A 575 28.49 2.42 -6.03
N ILE A 576 27.74 1.35 -5.75
CA ILE A 576 26.31 1.28 -6.07
C ILE A 576 25.52 2.35 -5.28
N LYS A 577 25.80 2.50 -3.98
CA LYS A 577 25.15 3.50 -3.13
C LYS A 577 25.53 4.94 -3.49
N GLU A 578 26.76 5.18 -3.92
CA GLU A 578 27.20 6.48 -4.43
C GLU A 578 26.51 6.84 -5.76
N THR A 579 26.16 5.83 -6.56
CA THR A 579 25.51 6.00 -7.86
C THR A 579 24.01 6.23 -7.76
N LEU A 580 23.31 5.47 -6.91
CA LEU A 580 21.84 5.46 -6.80
C LEU A 580 21.30 6.16 -5.54
N GLY A 581 22.18 6.48 -4.59
CA GLY A 581 21.82 7.11 -3.31
C GLY A 581 21.87 6.16 -2.11
N LYS A 582 22.03 6.74 -0.92
CA LYS A 582 22.26 6.02 0.35
C LYS A 582 21.14 5.05 0.75
N GLY A 583 19.91 5.29 0.30
CA GLY A 583 18.74 4.44 0.56
C GLY A 583 18.73 3.13 -0.22
N THR A 584 19.62 2.96 -1.20
CA THR A 584 19.69 1.77 -2.05
C THR A 584 20.08 0.53 -1.25
N LYS A 585 19.27 -0.52 -1.36
CA LYS A 585 19.51 -1.80 -0.69
C LYS A 585 20.48 -2.63 -1.52
N VAL A 586 21.61 -2.95 -0.91
CA VAL A 586 22.68 -3.74 -1.51
C VAL A 586 23.18 -4.74 -0.48
N PHE A 587 23.11 -6.02 -0.81
CA PHE A 587 23.55 -7.13 0.05
C PHE A 587 24.70 -7.88 -0.61
N SER A 588 25.67 -8.34 0.17
CA SER A 588 26.75 -9.20 -0.33
C SER A 588 26.41 -10.66 -0.13
N SER A 589 26.87 -11.50 -1.04
CA SER A 589 26.69 -12.95 -0.95
C SER A 589 27.61 -13.60 0.08
N LEU A 590 28.85 -13.11 0.18
CA LEU A 590 29.86 -13.64 1.09
C LEU A 590 30.65 -12.48 1.73
N GLU A 591 31.29 -12.79 2.84
CA GLU A 591 32.27 -11.96 3.52
C GLU A 591 33.37 -12.89 4.03
N THR A 592 34.64 -12.53 3.82
CA THR A 592 35.79 -13.26 4.36
C THR A 592 35.61 -13.48 5.88
N ASP A 593 35.96 -14.67 6.37
CA ASP A 593 35.83 -15.10 7.77
C ASP A 593 34.37 -15.27 8.28
N ALA A 594 33.36 -14.95 7.48
CA ALA A 594 31.93 -15.06 7.86
C ALA A 594 31.03 -15.49 6.68
N GLU A 595 31.56 -16.31 5.76
CA GLU A 595 30.93 -16.64 4.48
C GLU A 595 29.53 -17.24 4.64
N TYR A 596 29.41 -18.32 5.42
CA TYR A 596 28.15 -19.03 5.61
C TYR A 596 27.11 -18.16 6.33
N GLN A 597 27.56 -17.36 7.31
CA GLN A 597 26.69 -16.41 8.01
C GLN A 597 26.18 -15.33 7.07
N THR A 598 27.05 -14.74 6.25
CA THR A 598 26.70 -13.68 5.30
C THR A 598 25.70 -14.19 4.26
N LEU A 599 25.89 -15.42 3.76
CA LEU A 599 24.97 -16.05 2.83
C LEU A 599 23.58 -16.26 3.45
N LEU A 600 23.50 -16.79 4.68
CA LEU A 600 22.22 -16.96 5.37
C LEU A 600 21.55 -15.62 5.72
N THR A 601 22.34 -14.62 6.11
CA THR A 601 21.85 -13.26 6.36
C THR A 601 21.31 -12.63 5.08
N LEU A 602 21.94 -12.83 3.92
CA LEU A 602 21.38 -12.42 2.63
C LEU A 602 20.00 -13.05 2.40
N VAL A 603 19.88 -14.37 2.55
CA VAL A 603 18.59 -15.07 2.36
C VAL A 603 17.53 -14.57 3.34
N GLY A 604 17.90 -14.40 4.61
CA GLY A 604 17.02 -13.84 5.65
C GLY A 604 16.57 -12.42 5.34
N ASN A 605 17.47 -11.53 4.93
CA ASN A 605 17.15 -10.15 4.57
C ASN A 605 16.21 -10.08 3.35
N LEU A 606 16.46 -10.88 2.32
CA LEU A 606 15.56 -10.98 1.17
C LEU A 606 14.17 -11.45 1.60
N PHE A 607 14.10 -12.44 2.50
CA PHE A 607 12.85 -12.91 3.06
C PHE A 607 12.09 -11.81 3.81
N GLU A 608 12.76 -11.06 4.69
CA GLU A 608 12.16 -9.94 5.43
C GLU A 608 11.64 -8.83 4.51
N LEU A 609 12.29 -8.63 3.37
CA LEU A 609 11.84 -7.67 2.35
C LEU A 609 10.62 -8.16 1.53
N GLY A 610 10.21 -9.41 1.66
CA GLY A 610 9.06 -9.98 0.96
C GLY A 610 9.41 -11.03 -0.10
N TYR A 611 10.70 -11.29 -0.37
CA TYR A 611 11.11 -12.39 -1.26
C TYR A 611 10.71 -13.73 -0.66
N ASN A 612 10.26 -14.69 -1.47
CA ASN A 612 9.91 -16.02 -0.99
C ASN A 612 10.77 -17.10 -1.67
N PRO A 613 11.94 -17.42 -1.09
CA PRO A 613 12.78 -18.52 -1.55
C PRO A 613 12.02 -19.86 -1.63
N LYS A 614 12.54 -20.77 -2.45
CA LYS A 614 12.11 -22.18 -2.49
C LYS A 614 12.68 -22.91 -1.28
N TRP A 615 12.02 -22.78 -0.13
CA TRP A 615 12.48 -23.38 1.14
C TRP A 615 12.74 -24.89 1.07
N GLN A 616 11.97 -25.62 0.26
CA GLN A 616 12.20 -27.06 0.03
C GLN A 616 13.55 -27.35 -0.64
N HIS A 617 14.01 -26.48 -1.56
CA HIS A 617 15.33 -26.59 -2.16
C HIS A 617 16.42 -26.14 -1.19
N PHE A 618 16.15 -25.09 -0.41
CA PHE A 618 17.05 -24.60 0.63
C PHE A 618 17.33 -25.68 1.70
N TYR A 619 16.33 -26.50 2.06
CA TYR A 619 16.47 -27.60 3.04
C TYR A 619 16.67 -28.98 2.40
N HIS A 620 16.97 -29.06 1.10
CA HIS A 620 17.25 -30.35 0.46
C HIS A 620 18.52 -30.99 1.05
N GLY A 621 18.41 -32.20 1.61
CA GLY A 621 19.48 -32.88 2.36
C GLY A 621 19.52 -32.54 3.86
N TYR A 622 18.73 -31.54 4.27
CA TYR A 622 18.67 -31.00 5.64
C TYR A 622 17.27 -31.12 6.25
N GLN A 623 16.41 -31.96 5.67
CA GLN A 623 15.07 -32.18 6.19
C GLN A 623 15.14 -32.78 7.59
N SER A 624 14.27 -32.32 8.48
CA SER A 624 14.20 -32.82 9.86
C SER A 624 12.75 -33.08 10.27
N VAL A 625 12.55 -33.79 11.37
CA VAL A 625 11.20 -34.09 11.89
C VAL A 625 10.49 -32.80 12.28
N PRO A 626 9.30 -32.50 11.73
CA PRO A 626 8.59 -31.29 12.07
C PRO A 626 8.14 -31.23 13.53
N VAL A 627 8.18 -30.05 14.13
CA VAL A 627 7.74 -29.78 15.50
C VAL A 627 6.46 -28.93 15.54
N ALA A 628 5.82 -28.88 16.71
CA ALA A 628 4.55 -28.16 16.88
C ALA A 628 4.68 -26.62 16.83
N ILE A 629 5.89 -26.10 17.07
CA ILE A 629 6.20 -24.66 17.05
C ILE A 629 6.96 -24.28 15.76
N PRO A 630 6.92 -23.02 15.32
CA PRO A 630 6.17 -21.89 15.88
C PRO A 630 4.66 -22.03 15.62
N ARG A 631 3.84 -21.49 16.51
CA ARG A 631 2.37 -21.44 16.34
C ARG A 631 1.95 -20.03 16.00
N TYR A 632 1.09 -19.89 14.98
CA TYR A 632 0.55 -18.60 14.61
C TYR A 632 -0.35 -18.04 15.72
N GLN A 633 -0.05 -16.83 16.20
CA GLN A 633 -0.87 -16.15 17.19
C GLN A 633 -1.80 -15.15 16.51
N PHE A 634 -3.11 -15.44 16.54
CA PHE A 634 -4.13 -14.59 15.94
C PHE A 634 -4.31 -13.28 16.72
N ASP A 635 -4.22 -12.15 16.04
CA ASP A 635 -4.63 -10.86 16.58
C ASP A 635 -6.15 -10.78 16.61
N ARG A 636 -6.72 -10.93 17.81
CA ARG A 636 -8.17 -11.05 18.01
C ARG A 636 -8.87 -9.70 18.20
N GLN A 637 -8.17 -8.56 18.21
CA GLN A 637 -8.75 -7.27 18.57
C GLN A 637 -9.95 -6.86 17.70
N LYS A 638 -9.83 -6.94 16.38
CA LYS A 638 -10.93 -6.61 15.44
C LYS A 638 -12.14 -7.51 15.62
N LEU A 639 -11.91 -8.80 15.87
CA LEU A 639 -12.98 -9.77 16.05
C LEU A 639 -13.72 -9.55 17.38
N MET A 640 -13.02 -9.20 18.46
CA MET A 640 -13.66 -8.97 19.77
C MET A 640 -14.59 -7.75 19.73
N ALA A 641 -14.21 -6.66 19.06
CA ALA A 641 -15.10 -5.50 18.89
C ALA A 641 -16.36 -5.83 18.08
N CYS A 642 -16.24 -6.61 17.00
CA CYS A 642 -17.39 -7.08 16.23
C CYS A 642 -18.23 -8.13 16.99
N LEU A 643 -17.59 -9.00 17.77
CA LEU A 643 -18.26 -10.00 18.60
C LEU A 643 -19.02 -9.34 19.75
N ASP A 644 -18.51 -8.27 20.36
CA ASP A 644 -19.23 -7.53 21.39
C ASP A 644 -20.51 -6.90 20.82
N ILE A 645 -20.43 -6.33 19.61
CA ILE A 645 -21.60 -5.82 18.86
C ILE A 645 -22.59 -6.95 18.56
N HIS A 646 -22.11 -8.10 18.05
CA HIS A 646 -22.97 -9.24 17.74
C HIS A 646 -23.54 -9.95 18.97
N GLN A 647 -22.80 -10.03 20.07
CA GLN A 647 -23.26 -10.59 21.34
C GLN A 647 -24.34 -9.69 21.96
N GLN A 648 -24.15 -8.37 21.92
CA GLN A 648 -25.19 -7.42 22.35
C GLN A 648 -26.44 -7.48 21.46
N ALA A 649 -26.27 -7.64 20.13
CA ALA A 649 -27.39 -7.82 19.19
C ALA A 649 -28.14 -9.16 19.39
N ASN A 650 -27.42 -10.26 19.61
CA ASN A 650 -27.99 -11.58 19.87
C ASN A 650 -28.67 -11.68 21.25
N GLN A 651 -28.12 -11.04 22.28
CA GLN A 651 -28.77 -10.95 23.61
C GLN A 651 -30.11 -10.18 23.56
N ARG A 652 -30.31 -9.32 22.55
CA ARG A 652 -31.52 -8.50 22.37
C ARG A 652 -32.47 -9.03 21.28
N GLY A 653 -32.12 -10.12 20.59
CA GLY A 653 -32.99 -10.81 19.63
C GLY A 653 -33.16 -10.13 18.27
N VAL A 654 -32.24 -9.24 17.86
CA VAL A 654 -32.39 -8.44 16.63
C VAL A 654 -31.25 -8.72 15.65
N SER A 655 -31.58 -9.35 14.51
CA SER A 655 -30.65 -9.58 13.40
C SER A 655 -30.66 -8.39 12.45
N ALA A 656 -29.56 -7.62 12.44
CA ALA A 656 -29.22 -6.74 11.32
C ALA A 656 -28.23 -7.47 10.41
N SER A 657 -28.54 -7.60 9.12
CA SER A 657 -27.69 -8.30 8.14
C SER A 657 -26.57 -7.42 7.57
N HIS A 658 -26.49 -6.16 8.00
CA HIS A 658 -25.60 -5.14 7.44
C HIS A 658 -24.36 -4.92 8.34
N PRO A 659 -23.13 -4.80 7.79
CA PRO A 659 -21.90 -4.79 8.58
C PRO A 659 -21.70 -3.58 9.50
N LEU A 660 -22.38 -2.45 9.24
CA LEU A 660 -22.19 -1.20 9.99
C LEU A 660 -23.23 -0.91 11.07
N ILE A 661 -24.39 -1.57 11.04
CA ILE A 661 -25.52 -1.23 11.93
C ILE A 661 -25.95 -2.42 12.78
N TYR A 662 -26.41 -2.13 13.99
CA TYR A 662 -27.03 -3.11 14.88
C TYR A 662 -28.29 -2.52 15.50
N GLY A 663 -29.30 -3.36 15.77
CA GLY A 663 -30.53 -2.91 16.43
C GLY A 663 -30.28 -2.52 17.88
N ILE A 664 -30.76 -1.35 18.32
CA ILE A 664 -30.66 -0.92 19.72
C ILE A 664 -31.81 -1.51 20.54
N ASN A 665 -33.00 -1.57 19.94
CA ASN A 665 -34.27 -1.99 20.53
C ASN A 665 -34.97 -3.06 19.67
N SER A 666 -35.97 -3.74 20.24
CA SER A 666 -36.68 -4.85 19.59
C SER A 666 -37.70 -4.41 18.52
N ASP A 667 -38.09 -3.13 18.51
CA ASP A 667 -39.06 -2.58 17.55
C ASP A 667 -38.43 -2.23 16.17
N ASN A 668 -37.10 -2.33 16.02
CA ASN A 668 -36.33 -1.95 14.83
C ASN A 668 -36.50 -0.48 14.40
N MET A 669 -36.74 0.41 15.36
CA MET A 669 -36.89 1.86 15.12
C MET A 669 -35.60 2.63 15.44
N GLU A 670 -34.69 2.03 16.21
CA GLU A 670 -33.39 2.61 16.50
C GLU A 670 -32.24 1.64 16.19
N PHE A 671 -31.23 2.15 15.49
CA PHE A 671 -30.01 1.42 15.14
C PHE A 671 -28.78 2.16 15.67
N GLY A 672 -27.76 1.42 16.06
CA GLY A 672 -26.46 1.95 16.42
C GLY A 672 -25.44 1.67 15.34
N CYS A 673 -24.44 2.56 15.20
CA CYS A 673 -23.27 2.35 14.36
C CYS A 673 -22.01 2.78 15.13
N LEU A 674 -21.04 1.88 15.27
CA LEU A 674 -19.77 2.16 15.96
C LEU A 674 -18.65 2.37 14.94
N LEU A 675 -18.15 3.60 14.89
CA LEU A 675 -17.01 3.99 14.08
C LEU A 675 -15.74 3.82 14.91
N SER A 676 -14.70 3.21 14.34
CA SER A 676 -13.37 3.16 14.93
C SER A 676 -12.34 2.90 13.83
N GLN A 677 -11.07 3.21 14.11
CA GLN A 677 -9.99 2.93 13.18
C GLN A 677 -9.84 1.42 12.90
N ASP A 678 -10.34 0.57 13.81
CA ASP A 678 -10.28 -0.88 13.67
C ASP A 678 -11.41 -1.45 12.81
N THR A 679 -12.64 -0.90 12.93
CA THR A 679 -13.84 -1.40 12.22
C THR A 679 -14.08 -0.69 10.89
N THR A 680 -13.74 0.60 10.81
CA THR A 680 -13.99 1.46 9.63
C THR A 680 -12.74 2.30 9.30
N PRO A 681 -11.55 1.67 9.09
CA PRO A 681 -10.29 2.38 8.86
C PRO A 681 -10.36 3.34 7.67
N TYR A 682 -11.13 2.99 6.63
CA TYR A 682 -11.26 3.82 5.45
C TYR A 682 -11.82 5.21 5.78
N LEU A 683 -12.72 5.35 6.75
CA LEU A 683 -13.28 6.66 7.13
C LEU A 683 -12.21 7.64 7.64
N TYR A 684 -11.11 7.14 8.21
CA TYR A 684 -9.98 7.96 8.66
C TYR A 684 -9.06 8.40 7.51
N GLU A 685 -9.22 7.82 6.32
CA GLU A 685 -8.56 8.23 5.07
C GLU A 685 -9.32 9.35 4.35
N HIS A 686 -10.56 9.65 4.73
CA HIS A 686 -11.33 10.78 4.19
C HIS A 686 -11.06 12.03 5.03
N LYS A 687 -10.13 12.89 4.58
CA LYS A 687 -9.70 14.07 5.35
C LYS A 687 -10.02 15.38 4.66
N ASN A 688 -10.30 16.40 5.47
CA ASN A 688 -10.30 17.79 5.04
C ASN A 688 -9.36 18.60 5.94
N ASN A 689 -8.39 19.30 5.35
CA ASN A 689 -7.34 20.06 6.02
C ASN A 689 -6.62 19.24 7.09
N GLY A 690 -6.32 17.98 6.77
CA GLY A 690 -5.65 17.02 7.66
C GLY A 690 -6.56 16.36 8.71
N VAL A 691 -7.82 16.77 8.83
CA VAL A 691 -8.78 16.25 9.83
C VAL A 691 -9.70 15.19 9.20
N ALA A 692 -9.81 14.02 9.83
CA ALA A 692 -10.69 12.95 9.36
C ALA A 692 -12.18 13.29 9.57
N LEU A 693 -12.96 13.21 8.49
CA LEU A 693 -14.39 13.52 8.47
C LEU A 693 -15.18 12.35 7.89
N VAL A 694 -16.32 12.04 8.48
CA VAL A 694 -17.27 11.07 7.90
C VAL A 694 -17.86 11.66 6.61
N PRO A 695 -17.76 10.98 5.45
CA PRO A 695 -18.28 11.49 4.18
C PRO A 695 -19.81 11.44 4.13
N GLY A 696 -20.43 12.36 3.39
CA GLY A 696 -21.90 12.36 3.20
C GLY A 696 -22.43 11.06 2.59
N ALA A 697 -21.64 10.43 1.73
CA ALA A 697 -21.91 9.11 1.15
C ALA A 697 -22.14 8.01 2.22
N PHE A 698 -21.45 8.10 3.36
CA PHE A 698 -21.62 7.15 4.46
C PHE A 698 -22.98 7.29 5.15
N TYR A 699 -23.46 8.51 5.33
CA TYR A 699 -24.78 8.76 5.90
C TYR A 699 -25.92 8.27 4.99
N ALA A 700 -25.75 8.41 3.67
CA ALA A 700 -26.70 7.88 2.70
C ALA A 700 -26.85 6.35 2.84
N GLU A 701 -25.73 5.65 3.00
CA GLU A 701 -25.71 4.20 3.23
C GLU A 701 -26.34 3.81 4.57
N LEU A 702 -26.00 4.51 5.67
CA LEU A 702 -26.62 4.22 6.97
C LEU A 702 -28.14 4.38 6.95
N GLY A 703 -28.64 5.44 6.29
CA GLY A 703 -30.08 5.67 6.11
C GLY A 703 -30.76 4.55 5.34
N LEU A 704 -30.21 4.18 4.17
CA LEU A 704 -30.71 3.08 3.35
C LEU A 704 -30.69 1.75 4.12
N ALA A 705 -29.55 1.36 4.68
CA ALA A 705 -29.38 0.10 5.39
C ALA A 705 -30.33 -0.03 6.59
N SER A 706 -30.57 1.05 7.33
CA SER A 706 -31.47 1.06 8.48
C SER A 706 -32.92 0.89 8.05
N VAL A 707 -33.37 1.61 7.01
CA VAL A 707 -34.74 1.46 6.48
C VAL A 707 -34.94 0.08 5.85
N MET A 708 -33.96 -0.45 5.13
CA MET A 708 -34.03 -1.80 4.55
C MET A 708 -34.09 -2.88 5.65
N SER A 709 -33.39 -2.67 6.76
CA SER A 709 -33.41 -3.58 7.92
C SER A 709 -34.76 -3.58 8.63
N SER A 710 -35.37 -2.41 8.84
CA SER A 710 -36.65 -2.24 9.54
C SER A 710 -37.88 -2.56 8.69
N SER A 711 -37.79 -2.50 7.36
CA SER A 711 -38.94 -2.69 6.46
C SER A 711 -39.64 -4.05 6.64
N ARG A 712 -40.98 -4.01 6.74
CA ARG A 712 -41.90 -5.16 6.82
C ARG A 712 -43.14 -4.85 5.96
N PRO A 713 -43.45 -5.61 4.89
CA PRO A 713 -42.64 -6.69 4.31
C PRO A 713 -41.28 -6.20 3.77
N LYS A 714 -40.36 -7.13 3.52
CA LYS A 714 -39.08 -6.81 2.85
C LYS A 714 -39.37 -6.36 1.42
N VAL A 715 -38.77 -5.25 1.02
CA VAL A 715 -38.87 -4.70 -0.35
C VAL A 715 -37.48 -4.74 -1.02
N PRO A 716 -37.38 -4.90 -2.35
CA PRO A 716 -36.11 -4.81 -3.07
C PRO A 716 -35.51 -3.40 -3.00
N LEU A 717 -34.18 -3.28 -2.98
CA LEU A 717 -33.50 -1.97 -2.96
C LEU A 717 -33.87 -1.10 -4.18
N SER A 718 -34.11 -1.73 -5.33
CA SER A 718 -34.53 -1.07 -6.58
C SER A 718 -35.89 -0.38 -6.51
N THR A 719 -36.65 -0.58 -5.44
CA THR A 719 -37.95 0.06 -5.20
C THR A 719 -37.87 1.26 -4.24
N CYS A 720 -36.67 1.54 -3.72
CA CYS A 720 -36.41 2.57 -2.74
C CYS A 720 -35.79 3.81 -3.39
N GLN A 721 -36.27 4.99 -2.98
CA GLN A 721 -35.71 6.27 -3.37
C GLN A 721 -35.31 7.07 -2.13
N LEU A 722 -34.02 7.36 -2.00
CA LEU A 722 -33.45 8.10 -0.87
C LEU A 722 -33.37 9.60 -1.19
N SER A 723 -33.76 10.43 -0.22
CA SER A 723 -33.38 11.85 -0.14
C SER A 723 -32.71 12.11 1.20
N ILE A 724 -31.59 12.82 1.23
CA ILE A 724 -30.85 13.11 2.46
C ILE A 724 -30.20 14.50 2.42
N GLY A 725 -30.28 15.21 3.54
CA GLY A 725 -29.55 16.46 3.80
C GLY A 725 -28.46 16.27 4.84
N PHE A 726 -27.35 16.97 4.68
CA PHE A 726 -26.20 16.94 5.59
C PHE A 726 -26.18 18.22 6.42
N SER A 727 -26.43 18.09 7.73
CA SER A 727 -26.62 19.22 8.64
C SER A 727 -25.32 19.67 9.30
N ALA A 728 -24.45 18.73 9.66
CA ALA A 728 -23.18 19.02 10.33
C ALA A 728 -22.11 17.97 10.00
N PRO A 729 -20.83 18.36 9.93
CA PRO A 729 -19.73 17.41 9.77
C PRO A 729 -19.51 16.58 11.04
N CYS A 730 -19.20 15.30 10.88
CA CYS A 730 -18.76 14.44 11.97
C CYS A 730 -17.24 14.28 11.91
N VAL A 731 -16.54 14.85 12.90
CA VAL A 731 -15.08 14.80 13.01
C VAL A 731 -14.65 13.57 13.80
N LEU A 732 -13.76 12.76 13.21
CA LEU A 732 -13.21 11.57 13.84
C LEU A 732 -11.93 11.90 14.60
N THR A 733 -12.04 12.38 15.84
CA THR A 733 -10.88 12.67 16.72
C THR A 733 -10.61 11.58 17.77
N GLN A 734 -11.59 10.72 18.05
CA GLN A 734 -11.50 9.67 19.06
C GLN A 734 -11.18 8.31 18.43
N SER A 735 -10.63 7.39 19.25
CA SER A 735 -10.37 6.01 18.84
C SER A 735 -11.65 5.26 18.44
N SER A 736 -12.79 5.65 19.02
CA SER A 736 -14.11 5.15 18.65
C SER A 736 -15.18 6.22 18.83
N GLN A 737 -16.17 6.27 17.93
CA GLN A 737 -17.32 7.15 17.98
C GLN A 737 -18.60 6.39 17.66
N ALA A 738 -19.62 6.52 18.50
CA ALA A 738 -20.92 5.89 18.27
C ALA A 738 -21.90 6.88 17.64
N LEU A 739 -22.66 6.40 16.65
CA LEU A 739 -23.78 7.08 16.02
C LEU A 739 -25.08 6.34 16.35
N SER A 740 -26.18 7.10 16.49
CA SER A 740 -27.52 6.55 16.64
C SER A 740 -28.37 6.94 15.42
N ILE A 741 -29.11 5.99 14.86
CA ILE A 741 -30.00 6.19 13.72
C ILE A 741 -31.42 5.95 14.21
N LYS A 742 -32.26 6.99 14.18
CA LYS A 742 -33.67 6.91 14.55
C LYS A 742 -34.55 6.90 13.31
N LEU A 743 -35.51 5.99 13.26
CA LEU A 743 -36.47 5.87 12.17
C LEU A 743 -37.85 6.38 12.60
N SER A 744 -38.54 7.05 11.69
CA SER A 744 -39.91 7.53 11.84
C SER A 744 -40.73 7.10 10.60
N PRO A 745 -41.32 5.89 10.61
CA PRO A 745 -42.07 5.35 9.49
C PRO A 745 -43.40 6.09 9.32
N GLN A 746 -43.69 6.43 8.06
CA GLN A 746 -44.98 6.93 7.57
C GLN A 746 -45.37 6.03 6.37
N LYS A 747 -46.65 5.97 6.00
CA LYS A 747 -47.22 4.99 5.03
C LYS A 747 -46.23 4.44 3.99
N ASP A 748 -45.83 5.28 3.04
CA ASP A 748 -44.94 4.90 1.93
C ASP A 748 -43.54 5.54 2.04
N VAL A 749 -43.26 6.24 3.15
CA VAL A 749 -42.02 7.00 3.35
C VAL A 749 -41.51 6.79 4.76
N THR A 750 -40.27 6.37 4.91
CA THR A 750 -39.61 6.25 6.22
C THR A 750 -38.60 7.38 6.38
N ALA A 751 -38.87 8.31 7.30
CA ALA A 751 -37.90 9.35 7.67
C ALA A 751 -36.85 8.76 8.62
N PHE A 752 -35.63 9.30 8.57
CA PHE A 752 -34.55 8.91 9.47
C PHE A 752 -33.67 10.10 9.86
N GLU A 753 -33.11 10.01 11.06
CA GLU A 753 -32.14 10.98 11.60
C GLU A 753 -30.90 10.24 12.10
N ILE A 754 -29.72 10.75 11.74
CA ILE A 754 -28.43 10.25 12.19
C ILE A 754 -27.86 11.22 13.21
N LEU A 755 -27.69 10.73 14.43
CA LEU A 755 -27.43 11.50 15.63
C LEU A 755 -26.04 11.16 16.21
N SER A 756 -25.40 12.16 16.79
CA SER A 756 -24.25 11.97 17.68
C SER A 756 -24.66 11.30 18.99
N SER A 757 -23.67 10.87 19.78
CA SER A 757 -23.88 10.45 21.18
C SER A 757 -24.47 11.56 22.07
N SER A 758 -24.36 12.82 21.67
CA SER A 758 -24.93 14.00 22.33
C SER A 758 -26.26 14.46 21.71
N ASN A 759 -26.89 13.64 20.85
CA ASN A 759 -28.14 13.94 20.13
C ASN A 759 -28.07 15.13 19.15
N ALA A 760 -26.89 15.51 18.65
CA ALA A 760 -26.77 16.45 17.55
C ALA A 760 -27.05 15.75 16.21
N VAL A 761 -27.86 16.35 15.34
CA VAL A 761 -28.19 15.79 14.02
C VAL A 761 -27.05 16.03 13.03
N TYR A 762 -26.41 14.96 12.56
CA TYR A 762 -25.41 15.04 11.49
C TYR A 762 -26.05 15.03 10.11
N ALA A 763 -27.06 14.17 9.91
CA ALA A 763 -27.80 14.06 8.66
C ALA A 763 -29.23 13.62 8.93
N ALA A 764 -30.16 14.05 8.08
CA ALA A 764 -31.55 13.64 8.13
C ALA A 764 -32.08 13.44 6.72
N GLY A 765 -32.96 12.46 6.55
CA GLY A 765 -33.47 12.11 5.24
C GLY A 765 -34.72 11.27 5.30
N GLN A 766 -35.15 10.81 4.14
CA GLN A 766 -36.29 9.94 3.99
C GLN A 766 -36.07 8.95 2.85
N VAL A 767 -36.64 7.77 3.00
CA VAL A 767 -36.67 6.73 1.96
C VAL A 767 -38.12 6.47 1.58
N ALA A 768 -38.48 6.82 0.36
CA ALA A 768 -39.78 6.48 -0.23
C ALA A 768 -39.74 5.07 -0.84
N LYS A 769 -40.83 4.32 -0.69
CA LYS A 769 -40.99 2.94 -1.21
C LYS A 769 -42.14 2.94 -2.23
N GLY A 770 -41.89 2.48 -3.45
CA GLY A 770 -42.90 2.45 -4.52
C GLY A 770 -42.82 1.17 -5.37
N PRO A 771 -43.78 0.93 -6.28
CA PRO A 771 -43.82 -0.30 -7.08
C PRO A 771 -42.64 -0.46 -8.05
N GLU A 772 -41.98 0.62 -8.48
CA GLU A 772 -40.68 0.64 -9.18
C GLU A 772 -40.09 2.06 -9.07
N ALA A 773 -38.79 2.20 -8.79
CA ALA A 773 -38.14 3.51 -8.76
C ALA A 773 -37.88 3.99 -10.19
N VAL A 774 -38.42 5.15 -10.54
CA VAL A 774 -38.32 5.72 -11.90
C VAL A 774 -37.00 6.47 -12.07
N VAL A 775 -36.10 5.94 -12.90
CA VAL A 775 -34.91 6.67 -13.39
C VAL A 775 -35.25 7.46 -14.66
N GLU A 776 -34.49 8.53 -14.94
CA GLU A 776 -34.72 9.36 -16.14
C GLU A 776 -34.46 8.58 -17.42
N GLU A 777 -33.32 7.88 -17.47
CA GLU A 777 -32.91 7.04 -18.59
C GLU A 777 -32.39 5.71 -18.07
N SER A 778 -32.74 4.61 -18.73
CA SER A 778 -32.28 3.27 -18.34
C SER A 778 -30.93 2.88 -18.96
N THR A 779 -30.59 3.52 -20.09
CA THR A 779 -29.37 3.25 -20.87
C THR A 779 -28.78 4.55 -21.40
N ILE A 780 -27.48 4.73 -21.26
CA ILE A 780 -26.72 5.91 -21.68
C ILE A 780 -25.57 5.47 -22.59
N SER A 781 -25.45 6.12 -23.76
CA SER A 781 -24.32 5.91 -24.68
C SER A 781 -23.07 6.64 -24.17
N PHE A 782 -22.27 5.95 -23.36
CA PHE A 782 -21.03 6.53 -22.82
C PHE A 782 -19.99 6.83 -23.92
N GLN A 783 -20.01 6.09 -25.03
CA GLN A 783 -19.10 6.30 -26.16
C GLN A 783 -19.29 7.70 -26.77
N ASP A 784 -20.54 8.13 -26.94
CA ASP A 784 -20.84 9.48 -27.45
C ASP A 784 -20.42 10.56 -26.45
N ILE A 785 -20.57 10.30 -25.15
CA ILE A 785 -20.13 11.23 -24.10
C ILE A 785 -18.60 11.38 -24.14
N TYR A 786 -17.85 10.29 -24.29
CA TYR A 786 -16.38 10.37 -24.46
C TYR A 786 -15.96 11.17 -25.69
N GLN A 787 -16.72 11.11 -26.79
CA GLN A 787 -16.42 11.89 -28.00
C GLN A 787 -16.65 13.40 -27.80
N ARG A 788 -17.62 13.78 -26.96
CA ARG A 788 -17.91 15.18 -26.61
C ARG A 788 -17.01 15.72 -25.50
N CYS A 789 -16.64 14.87 -24.54
CA CYS A 789 -15.73 15.18 -23.44
C CYS A 789 -14.26 15.08 -23.88
N ARG A 790 -13.82 16.02 -24.71
CA ARG A 790 -12.47 16.03 -25.30
C ARG A 790 -11.37 16.45 -24.33
N SER A 791 -11.71 17.21 -23.30
CA SER A 791 -10.74 17.65 -22.30
C SER A 791 -10.54 16.53 -21.27
N VAL A 792 -9.29 16.32 -20.86
CA VAL A 792 -8.93 15.28 -19.90
C VAL A 792 -8.25 15.93 -18.71
N MET A 793 -8.69 15.57 -17.52
CA MET A 793 -7.98 15.81 -16.27
C MET A 793 -7.45 14.46 -15.80
N SER A 794 -6.13 14.34 -15.72
CA SER A 794 -5.48 13.12 -15.24
C SER A 794 -5.88 12.84 -13.79
N ARG A 795 -5.80 11.57 -13.40
CA ARG A 795 -6.04 11.16 -12.01
C ARG A 795 -5.27 12.02 -10.99
N GLU A 796 -4.00 12.31 -11.26
CA GLU A 796 -3.15 13.11 -10.37
C GLU A 796 -3.66 14.54 -10.25
N GLU A 797 -4.05 15.17 -11.36
CA GLU A 797 -4.61 16.53 -11.39
C GLU A 797 -5.96 16.61 -10.64
N VAL A 798 -6.82 15.58 -10.76
CA VAL A 798 -8.10 15.54 -10.01
C VAL A 798 -7.84 15.59 -8.50
N TYR A 799 -6.94 14.73 -8.02
CA TYR A 799 -6.62 14.66 -6.59
C TYR A 799 -5.81 15.86 -6.10
N GLU A 800 -5.02 16.49 -6.97
CA GLU A 800 -4.37 17.77 -6.68
C GLU A 800 -5.40 18.89 -6.50
N ALA A 801 -6.37 19.01 -7.42
CA ALA A 801 -7.45 19.98 -7.33
C ALA A 801 -8.30 19.80 -6.06
N LEU A 802 -8.64 18.55 -5.71
CA LEU A 802 -9.31 18.22 -4.44
C LEU A 802 -8.48 18.63 -3.23
N SER A 803 -7.16 18.39 -3.27
CA SER A 803 -6.25 18.79 -2.18
C SER A 803 -6.13 20.31 -2.03
N GLN A 804 -6.17 21.07 -3.14
CA GLN A 804 -6.13 22.54 -3.12
C GLN A 804 -7.35 23.15 -2.42
N VAL A 805 -8.52 22.52 -2.53
CA VAL A 805 -9.74 22.94 -1.81
C VAL A 805 -9.88 22.31 -0.43
N GLY A 806 -8.82 21.63 0.04
CA GLY A 806 -8.70 21.11 1.39
C GLY A 806 -8.99 19.62 1.54
N PHE A 807 -9.46 18.88 0.54
CA PHE A 807 -9.75 17.45 0.68
C PHE A 807 -8.52 16.57 0.39
N GLN A 808 -8.04 15.85 1.41
CA GLN A 808 -6.96 14.88 1.28
C GLN A 808 -7.51 13.45 1.44
N TYR A 809 -7.60 12.73 0.32
CA TYR A 809 -8.05 11.35 0.28
C TYR A 809 -6.89 10.38 0.42
N GLY A 810 -7.04 9.37 1.29
CA GLY A 810 -6.14 8.22 1.33
C GLY A 810 -6.37 7.26 0.16
N SER A 811 -5.51 6.24 0.08
CA SER A 811 -5.46 5.31 -1.05
C SER A 811 -6.79 4.63 -1.37
N ILE A 812 -7.62 4.33 -0.36
CA ILE A 812 -8.88 3.63 -0.57
C ILE A 812 -9.92 4.50 -1.28
N PHE A 813 -9.91 5.82 -1.05
CA PHE A 813 -10.82 6.78 -1.69
C PHE A 813 -10.30 7.28 -3.04
N ARG A 814 -9.03 7.04 -3.37
CA ARG A 814 -8.40 7.49 -4.63
C ARG A 814 -8.66 6.53 -5.81
N GLN A 815 -9.93 6.26 -6.15
CA GLN A 815 -10.30 5.24 -7.17
C GLN A 815 -10.72 5.81 -8.53
N LEU A 816 -10.78 7.14 -8.71
CA LEU A 816 -11.03 7.73 -10.02
C LEU A 816 -9.88 7.45 -10.97
N SER A 817 -10.20 7.16 -12.23
CA SER A 817 -9.25 7.20 -13.35
C SER A 817 -9.20 8.62 -13.91
N ASP A 818 -8.61 8.79 -15.09
CA ASP A 818 -8.67 10.04 -15.82
C ASP A 818 -10.12 10.45 -16.07
N VAL A 819 -10.43 11.73 -15.83
CA VAL A 819 -11.77 12.28 -15.97
C VAL A 819 -11.84 13.07 -17.26
N HIS A 820 -12.72 12.63 -18.15
CA HIS A 820 -13.02 13.30 -19.41
C HIS A 820 -14.17 14.27 -19.16
N TYR A 821 -14.04 15.52 -19.60
CA TYR A 821 -15.06 16.54 -19.39
C TYR A 821 -15.28 17.43 -20.62
N CYS A 822 -16.47 18.00 -20.69
CA CYS A 822 -16.87 19.00 -21.69
C CYS A 822 -17.32 20.27 -20.97
N GLN A 823 -16.56 21.35 -21.11
CA GLN A 823 -16.85 22.62 -20.42
C GLN A 823 -18.12 23.30 -20.94
N GLU A 824 -18.39 23.20 -22.24
CA GLU A 824 -19.55 23.80 -22.90
C GLU A 824 -20.85 23.15 -22.42
N LEU A 825 -20.86 21.81 -22.33
CA LEU A 825 -22.00 21.01 -21.89
C LEU A 825 -22.05 20.80 -20.37
N LYS A 826 -21.00 21.20 -19.64
CA LYS A 826 -20.83 21.01 -18.19
C LYS A 826 -21.07 19.57 -17.74
N GLU A 827 -20.57 18.62 -18.53
CA GLU A 827 -20.67 17.18 -18.29
C GLU A 827 -19.27 16.55 -18.14
N ALA A 828 -19.20 15.44 -17.41
CA ALA A 828 -17.97 14.69 -17.17
C ALA A 828 -18.24 13.19 -17.08
N ILE A 829 -17.26 12.39 -17.48
CA ILE A 829 -17.30 10.93 -17.45
C ILE A 829 -15.93 10.35 -17.07
N THR A 830 -15.92 9.24 -16.34
CA THR A 830 -14.70 8.49 -16.03
C THR A 830 -14.99 7.00 -15.85
N SER A 831 -14.00 6.17 -16.12
CA SER A 831 -14.02 4.74 -15.81
C SER A 831 -13.49 4.49 -14.40
N ILE A 832 -14.06 3.52 -13.70
CA ILE A 832 -13.58 3.06 -12.40
C ILE A 832 -13.36 1.57 -12.47
N LYS A 833 -12.14 1.16 -12.10
CA LYS A 833 -11.81 -0.22 -11.77
C LYS A 833 -11.68 -0.33 -10.26
N VAL A 834 -12.67 -0.94 -9.63
CA VAL A 834 -12.79 -1.01 -8.17
C VAL A 834 -11.63 -1.80 -7.59
N ASN A 835 -11.01 -1.25 -6.53
CA ASN A 835 -9.88 -1.92 -5.89
C ASN A 835 -10.31 -3.26 -5.23
N LYS A 836 -9.37 -4.21 -5.10
CA LYS A 836 -9.65 -5.56 -4.56
C LYS A 836 -10.18 -5.58 -3.13
N GLU A 837 -9.89 -4.55 -2.32
CA GLU A 837 -10.35 -4.47 -0.94
C GLU A 837 -11.82 -4.06 -0.90
N THR A 838 -12.22 -3.04 -1.67
CA THR A 838 -13.61 -2.58 -1.84
C THR A 838 -14.48 -3.63 -2.53
N VAL A 839 -13.98 -4.40 -3.51
CA VAL A 839 -14.73 -5.49 -4.16
C VAL A 839 -15.19 -6.56 -3.16
N ARG A 840 -14.39 -6.86 -2.13
CA ARG A 840 -14.75 -7.88 -1.13
C ARG A 840 -15.94 -7.46 -0.26
N GLU A 841 -16.13 -6.16 -0.11
CA GLU A 841 -17.07 -5.58 0.83
C GLU A 841 -18.32 -5.04 0.11
N MET A 842 -18.21 -4.57 -1.14
CA MET A 842 -19.25 -3.83 -1.85
C MET A 842 -20.64 -4.49 -1.89
N TYR A 843 -20.73 -5.83 -1.93
CA TYR A 843 -22.00 -6.56 -1.97
C TYR A 843 -22.71 -6.68 -0.61
N SER A 844 -22.06 -6.23 0.47
CA SER A 844 -22.63 -6.21 1.82
C SER A 844 -23.33 -4.89 2.16
N TYR A 845 -23.26 -3.90 1.27
CA TYR A 845 -23.80 -2.55 1.40
C TYR A 845 -24.97 -2.35 0.43
N CYS A 846 -25.86 -1.39 0.69
CA CYS A 846 -26.84 -0.96 -0.30
C CYS A 846 -26.14 -0.20 -1.44
N ILE A 847 -25.22 0.70 -1.08
CA ILE A 847 -24.26 1.34 -1.97
C ILE A 847 -22.98 1.63 -1.20
N HIS A 848 -21.83 1.18 -1.71
CA HIS A 848 -20.58 1.31 -0.94
C HIS A 848 -20.17 2.79 -0.78
N PRO A 849 -19.94 3.30 0.45
CA PRO A 849 -19.68 4.73 0.70
C PRO A 849 -18.51 5.30 -0.10
N VAL A 850 -17.43 4.53 -0.26
CA VAL A 850 -16.26 4.96 -1.05
C VAL A 850 -16.59 5.17 -2.53
N LEU A 851 -17.42 4.30 -3.11
CA LEU A 851 -17.79 4.39 -4.53
C LEU A 851 -18.77 5.54 -4.76
N LEU A 852 -19.75 5.69 -3.87
CA LEU A 852 -20.64 6.85 -3.87
C LEU A 852 -19.87 8.16 -3.66
N ASP A 853 -18.82 8.17 -2.85
CA ASP A 853 -17.96 9.34 -2.69
C ASP A 853 -17.12 9.64 -3.93
N CYS A 854 -16.74 8.64 -4.74
CA CYS A 854 -16.09 8.88 -6.04
C CYS A 854 -16.99 9.72 -6.96
N PHE A 855 -18.30 9.52 -6.91
CA PHE A 855 -19.25 10.40 -7.60
C PHE A 855 -19.16 11.83 -7.06
N LEU A 856 -19.11 12.02 -5.74
CA LEU A 856 -18.99 13.35 -5.13
C LEU A 856 -17.65 14.02 -5.47
N GLN A 857 -16.56 13.27 -5.54
CA GLN A 857 -15.23 13.76 -5.92
C GLN A 857 -15.21 14.34 -7.34
N MET A 858 -15.96 13.76 -8.28
CA MET A 858 -16.04 14.29 -9.66
C MET A 858 -16.59 15.71 -9.74
N THR A 859 -17.32 16.18 -8.72
CA THR A 859 -17.79 17.58 -8.70
C THR A 859 -16.63 18.58 -8.74
N ALA A 860 -15.44 18.22 -8.22
CA ALA A 860 -14.25 19.06 -8.26
C ALA A 860 -13.75 19.36 -9.68
N VAL A 861 -13.95 18.41 -10.61
CA VAL A 861 -13.58 18.61 -12.02
C VAL A 861 -14.47 19.69 -12.65
N LEU A 862 -15.76 19.71 -12.29
CA LEU A 862 -16.70 20.73 -12.77
C LEU A 862 -16.53 22.08 -12.07
N THR A 863 -16.01 22.13 -10.83
CA THR A 863 -15.84 23.38 -10.06
C THR A 863 -14.51 24.08 -10.26
N SER A 864 -13.40 23.33 -10.40
CA SER A 864 -12.02 23.86 -10.49
C SER A 864 -11.80 24.92 -11.58
N ARG A 865 -12.66 24.96 -12.60
CA ARG A 865 -12.60 25.93 -13.71
C ARG A 865 -13.72 26.98 -13.67
N THR A 866 -14.70 26.84 -12.78
CA THR A 866 -15.91 27.70 -12.70
C THR A 866 -15.90 28.60 -11.46
N PHE A 867 -15.31 28.13 -10.36
CA PHE A 867 -15.17 28.85 -9.10
C PHE A 867 -13.70 28.80 -8.69
N GLN A 868 -13.05 29.97 -8.52
CA GLN A 868 -11.69 30.04 -7.99
C GLN A 868 -11.64 29.38 -6.61
N SER A 869 -11.02 28.20 -6.50
CA SER A 869 -10.50 27.56 -5.28
C SER A 869 -11.35 27.64 -4.00
N ARG A 870 -12.69 27.53 -4.08
CA ARG A 870 -13.56 27.51 -2.89
C ARG A 870 -13.80 26.10 -2.39
N ALA A 871 -13.63 25.89 -1.08
CA ALA A 871 -14.02 24.64 -0.42
C ALA A 871 -15.54 24.46 -0.49
N GLY A 872 -15.98 23.41 -1.20
CA GLY A 872 -17.38 23.00 -1.32
C GLY A 872 -17.63 21.70 -0.57
N PHE A 873 -18.70 21.64 0.21
CA PHE A 873 -19.12 20.43 0.91
C PHE A 873 -20.46 19.92 0.35
N PRO A 874 -20.66 18.60 0.22
CA PRO A 874 -21.98 18.05 -0.03
C PRO A 874 -22.95 18.54 1.03
N SER A 875 -24.07 19.14 0.61
CA SER A 875 -25.15 19.59 1.50
C SER A 875 -26.38 18.70 1.41
N GLY A 876 -26.51 17.90 0.35
CA GLY A 876 -27.52 16.85 0.28
C GLY A 876 -27.56 16.11 -1.05
N ILE A 877 -28.29 15.00 -1.06
CA ILE A 877 -28.66 14.24 -2.25
C ILE A 877 -30.19 14.26 -2.32
N GLY A 878 -30.75 14.96 -3.31
CA GLY A 878 -32.21 15.07 -3.44
C GLY A 878 -32.89 13.79 -3.90
N SER A 879 -32.17 12.93 -4.65
CA SER A 879 -32.63 11.59 -5.00
C SER A 879 -31.46 10.66 -5.27
N LEU A 880 -31.46 9.49 -4.64
CA LEU A 880 -30.60 8.35 -4.96
C LEU A 880 -31.46 7.11 -5.14
N VAL A 881 -31.28 6.43 -6.29
CA VAL A 881 -31.92 5.16 -6.63
C VAL A 881 -30.85 4.17 -7.03
N VAL A 882 -30.85 2.98 -6.41
CA VAL A 882 -29.92 1.89 -6.73
C VAL A 882 -30.71 0.77 -7.40
N LEU A 883 -30.62 0.67 -8.73
CA LEU A 883 -31.36 -0.32 -9.51
C LEU A 883 -30.72 -1.70 -9.44
N ARG A 884 -29.39 -1.75 -9.52
CA ARG A 884 -28.59 -2.97 -9.51
C ARG A 884 -27.34 -2.78 -8.65
N PRO A 885 -26.75 -3.87 -8.11
CA PRO A 885 -25.46 -3.79 -7.45
C PRO A 885 -24.41 -3.17 -8.38
N LEU A 886 -23.48 -2.40 -7.81
CA LEU A 886 -22.33 -1.87 -8.56
C LEU A 886 -21.43 -3.02 -9.05
N GLU A 887 -20.58 -2.75 -10.05
CA GLU A 887 -19.71 -3.75 -10.69
C GLU A 887 -18.21 -3.44 -10.46
N GLU A 888 -17.33 -4.42 -10.68
CA GLU A 888 -15.88 -4.25 -10.52
C GLU A 888 -15.29 -3.26 -11.54
N GLU A 889 -15.89 -3.19 -12.73
CA GLU A 889 -15.54 -2.23 -13.79
C GLU A 889 -16.81 -1.52 -14.24
N MET A 890 -16.85 -0.21 -14.04
CA MET A 890 -18.04 0.62 -14.30
C MET A 890 -17.65 2.05 -14.68
N MET A 891 -18.62 2.84 -15.11
CA MET A 891 -18.43 4.25 -15.46
C MET A 891 -19.21 5.14 -14.49
N ILE A 892 -18.68 6.33 -14.22
CA ILE A 892 -19.45 7.40 -13.60
C ILE A 892 -19.66 8.50 -14.62
N TYR A 893 -20.90 8.91 -14.80
CA TYR A 893 -21.30 10.06 -15.60
C TYR A 893 -21.96 11.13 -14.73
N MET A 894 -21.65 12.40 -14.98
CA MET A 894 -22.18 13.55 -14.25
C MET A 894 -22.42 14.74 -15.19
N ARG A 895 -23.49 15.50 -14.94
CA ARG A 895 -23.78 16.80 -15.56
C ARG A 895 -24.23 17.83 -14.53
N THR A 896 -23.93 19.09 -14.78
CA THR A 896 -24.41 20.20 -13.95
C THR A 896 -25.89 20.49 -14.24
N SER A 897 -26.75 20.46 -13.22
CA SER A 897 -28.18 20.85 -13.35
C SER A 897 -28.40 22.33 -13.02
N LYS A 898 -27.73 22.84 -11.98
CA LYS A 898 -27.85 24.23 -11.54
C LYS A 898 -26.51 24.71 -11.02
N SER A 899 -26.11 25.94 -11.35
CA SER A 899 -24.89 26.55 -10.84
C SER A 899 -25.17 27.98 -10.41
N THR A 900 -24.85 28.29 -9.16
CA THR A 900 -25.00 29.61 -8.53
C THR A 900 -23.73 29.95 -7.77
N GLY A 901 -23.52 31.22 -7.42
CA GLY A 901 -22.32 31.69 -6.71
C GLY A 901 -21.94 30.90 -5.44
N ASN A 902 -22.93 30.32 -4.74
CA ASN A 902 -22.74 29.65 -3.45
C ASN A 902 -23.17 28.17 -3.45
N CYS A 903 -23.67 27.65 -4.57
CA CYS A 903 -24.17 26.27 -4.65
C CYS A 903 -24.05 25.74 -6.09
N LEU A 904 -23.52 24.52 -6.22
CA LEU A 904 -23.52 23.71 -7.43
C LEU A 904 -24.45 22.52 -7.22
N GLU A 905 -25.34 22.27 -8.17
CA GLU A 905 -26.20 21.10 -8.21
C GLU A 905 -25.85 20.25 -9.45
N VAL A 906 -25.68 18.95 -9.24
CA VAL A 906 -25.36 17.99 -10.31
C VAL A 906 -26.33 16.82 -10.31
N CYS A 907 -26.47 16.20 -11.49
CA CYS A 907 -27.15 14.93 -11.70
C CYS A 907 -26.21 13.96 -12.42
N GLY A 908 -26.38 12.66 -12.21
CA GLY A 908 -25.52 11.67 -12.84
C GLY A 908 -25.87 10.24 -12.46
N CYS A 909 -25.03 9.31 -12.87
CA CYS A 909 -25.28 7.88 -12.66
C CYS A 909 -24.00 7.06 -12.70
N PHE A 910 -24.11 5.84 -12.17
CA PHE A 910 -23.18 4.74 -12.38
C PHE A 910 -23.70 3.87 -13.52
N LEU A 911 -22.82 3.50 -14.46
CA LEU A 911 -23.14 2.69 -15.64
C LEU A 911 -22.31 1.41 -15.66
N ASP A 912 -22.89 0.30 -16.10
CA ASP A 912 -22.09 -0.88 -16.44
C ASP A 912 -21.30 -0.68 -17.76
N LYS A 913 -20.50 -1.68 -18.13
CA LYS A 913 -19.71 -1.69 -19.37
C LYS A 913 -20.55 -1.62 -20.66
N HIS A 914 -21.87 -1.81 -20.56
CA HIS A 914 -22.81 -1.74 -21.67
C HIS A 914 -23.59 -0.42 -21.70
N GLY A 915 -23.38 0.47 -20.72
CA GLY A 915 -24.07 1.75 -20.61
C GLY A 915 -25.43 1.66 -19.90
N SER A 916 -25.79 0.53 -19.30
CA SER A 916 -27.03 0.42 -18.54
C SER A 916 -26.84 0.98 -17.11
N VAL A 917 -27.84 1.73 -16.62
CA VAL A 917 -27.76 2.41 -15.32
C VAL A 917 -27.77 1.40 -14.16
N LEU A 918 -26.82 1.56 -13.24
CA LEU A 918 -26.70 0.79 -12.00
C LEU A 918 -27.29 1.58 -10.82
N ALA A 919 -26.97 2.87 -10.72
CA ALA A 919 -27.52 3.79 -9.74
C ALA A 919 -27.62 5.20 -10.32
N GLU A 920 -28.69 5.92 -9.98
CA GLU A 920 -28.95 7.30 -10.43
C GLU A 920 -28.95 8.26 -9.25
N LEU A 921 -28.32 9.42 -9.45
CA LEU A 921 -28.29 10.53 -8.51
C LEU A 921 -28.85 11.79 -9.16
N LYS A 922 -29.82 12.41 -8.50
CA LYS A 922 -30.38 13.71 -8.91
C LYS A 922 -30.28 14.72 -7.79
N ARG A 923 -30.10 15.98 -8.18
CA ARG A 923 -30.07 17.14 -7.28
C ARG A 923 -29.03 16.96 -6.16
N VAL A 924 -27.84 16.47 -6.52
CA VAL A 924 -26.71 16.40 -5.59
C VAL A 924 -26.17 17.81 -5.43
N ALA A 925 -26.31 18.37 -4.22
CA ALA A 925 -25.97 19.76 -3.94
C ALA A 925 -24.61 19.84 -3.23
N ILE A 926 -23.73 20.69 -3.75
CA ILE A 926 -22.47 21.11 -3.16
C ILE A 926 -22.62 22.58 -2.77
N THR A 927 -22.51 22.88 -1.48
CA THR A 927 -22.55 24.25 -0.96
C THR A 927 -21.13 24.73 -0.73
N PHE A 928 -20.78 25.88 -1.32
CA PHE A 928 -19.48 26.51 -1.11
C PHE A 928 -19.50 27.35 0.17
N MET A 929 -18.44 27.24 0.96
CA MET A 929 -18.29 28.11 2.13
C MET A 929 -18.19 29.57 1.71
N LYS A 930 -18.93 30.45 2.39
CA LYS A 930 -18.73 31.91 2.28
C LYS A 930 -17.32 32.23 2.77
N GLU A 931 -16.54 32.96 1.98
CA GLU A 931 -15.23 33.45 2.41
C GLU A 931 -15.36 34.24 3.72
N ALA A 932 -14.50 33.92 4.69
CA ALA A 932 -14.09 34.89 5.69
C ALA A 932 -13.16 35.88 4.99
N SER A 933 -13.74 36.91 4.37
CA SER A 933 -13.08 38.07 3.73
C SER A 933 -11.56 37.90 3.54
N SER A 934 -11.16 37.06 2.58
CA SER A 934 -9.79 37.08 2.08
C SER A 934 -9.59 38.39 1.33
N ARG A 935 -8.36 38.90 1.39
CA ARG A 935 -7.96 40.20 0.85
C ARG A 935 -7.88 40.16 -0.69
N ASP A 936 -8.94 39.73 -1.38
CA ASP A 936 -9.03 39.66 -2.85
C ASP A 936 -9.90 40.79 -3.45
N ASN A 937 -10.26 41.80 -2.64
CA ASN A 937 -10.97 43.00 -3.12
C ASN A 937 -10.04 44.21 -3.28
N GLU A 938 -8.83 44.03 -3.84
CA GLU A 938 -7.97 45.19 -4.14
C GLU A 938 -8.38 45.93 -5.42
N PHE A 939 -9.34 45.41 -6.21
CA PHE A 939 -9.82 46.06 -7.44
C PHE A 939 -11.33 46.34 -7.48
N LEU A 940 -12.07 46.07 -6.40
CA LEU A 940 -13.51 46.31 -6.31
C LEU A 940 -13.81 47.23 -5.13
N PHE A 941 -14.53 48.33 -5.38
CA PHE A 941 -14.98 49.21 -4.30
C PHE A 941 -16.39 48.82 -3.84
N GLU A 942 -16.59 48.77 -2.53
CA GLU A 942 -17.91 48.65 -1.92
C GLU A 942 -18.40 50.04 -1.50
N ASN A 943 -19.54 50.48 -2.05
CA ASN A 943 -20.15 51.76 -1.66
C ASN A 943 -20.83 51.63 -0.29
N LYS A 944 -20.14 52.04 0.78
CA LYS A 944 -20.72 52.13 2.12
C LYS A 944 -21.27 53.53 2.36
N TRP A 945 -22.58 53.67 2.21
CA TRP A 945 -23.30 54.91 2.52
C TRP A 945 -23.46 55.07 4.03
N LYS A 946 -22.91 56.14 4.58
CA LYS A 946 -23.15 56.56 5.97
C LYS A 946 -23.93 57.87 5.94
N GLU A 947 -25.18 57.80 6.38
CA GLU A 947 -26.00 58.99 6.56
C GLU A 947 -25.45 59.83 7.71
N VAL A 948 -25.15 61.11 7.43
CA VAL A 948 -24.62 62.04 8.43
C VAL A 948 -25.79 62.86 8.96
N SER A 949 -26.29 62.51 10.15
CA SER A 949 -27.39 63.23 10.79
C SER A 949 -26.91 64.52 11.46
N LEU A 950 -27.75 65.56 11.46
CA LEU A 950 -27.44 66.87 12.09
C LEU A 950 -27.02 66.74 13.57
N SER A 951 -27.51 65.71 14.27
CA SER A 951 -27.21 65.42 15.68
C SER A 951 -25.79 64.93 15.94
N GLN A 952 -25.08 64.37 14.94
CA GLN A 952 -23.68 63.96 15.08
C GLN A 952 -22.69 65.11 14.81
N ALA A 953 -23.15 66.24 14.28
CA ALA A 953 -22.29 67.33 13.79
C ALA A 953 -22.06 68.48 14.80
N ILE A 954 -22.64 68.44 16.01
CA ILE A 954 -22.61 69.58 16.96
C ILE A 954 -21.58 69.39 18.09
N GLY A 955 -20.90 68.24 18.18
CA GLY A 955 -19.83 68.01 19.15
C GLY A 955 -18.43 68.31 18.58
N HIS A 956 -17.87 69.48 18.93
CA HIS A 956 -16.54 70.02 18.55
C HIS A 956 -16.44 70.78 17.20
N LEU A 957 -16.78 72.08 17.24
CA LEU A 957 -16.17 73.06 16.33
C LEU A 957 -14.71 73.26 16.74
N GLY A 958 -13.82 72.46 16.14
CA GLY A 958 -12.38 72.66 16.24
C GLY A 958 -11.91 73.96 15.58
N VAL A 959 -10.59 74.10 15.44
CA VAL A 959 -9.97 75.22 14.70
C VAL A 959 -10.51 75.24 13.27
N LYS A 960 -10.95 76.41 12.78
CA LYS A 960 -11.44 76.56 11.41
C LYS A 960 -10.33 76.18 10.43
N PRO A 961 -10.54 75.22 9.51
CA PRO A 961 -9.49 74.77 8.62
C PRO A 961 -9.17 75.85 7.58
N ARG A 962 -7.88 75.97 7.22
CA ARG A 962 -7.40 76.82 6.12
C ARG A 962 -7.37 75.97 4.86
N VAL A 963 -8.26 76.26 3.93
CA VAL A 963 -8.55 75.40 2.77
C VAL A 963 -8.50 76.19 1.47
N LEU A 964 -8.08 75.55 0.38
CA LEU A 964 -8.34 76.04 -0.97
C LEU A 964 -9.69 75.50 -1.47
N VAL A 965 -10.59 76.39 -1.87
CA VAL A 965 -11.96 76.04 -2.26
C VAL A 965 -12.17 76.33 -3.75
N PHE A 966 -12.45 75.29 -4.53
CA PHE A 966 -12.93 75.41 -5.90
C PHE A 966 -14.45 75.53 -5.86
N ALA A 967 -14.94 76.76 -6.02
CA ALA A 967 -16.30 77.13 -5.70
C ALA A 967 -17.31 76.69 -6.77
N ASP A 968 -18.52 76.36 -6.33
CA ASP A 968 -19.67 76.06 -7.17
C ASP A 968 -20.43 77.33 -7.60
N LYS A 969 -21.26 77.22 -8.65
CA LYS A 969 -22.19 78.30 -9.05
C LYS A 969 -23.52 78.31 -8.27
N PHE A 970 -23.75 77.31 -7.41
CA PHE A 970 -25.00 77.09 -6.68
C PHE A 970 -25.04 77.83 -5.33
N GLY A 971 -23.92 78.44 -4.92
CA GLY A 971 -23.80 79.24 -3.71
C GLY A 971 -23.44 78.45 -2.45
N ILE A 972 -23.07 77.17 -2.57
CA ILE A 972 -22.72 76.30 -1.44
C ILE A 972 -21.39 76.76 -0.81
N ALA A 973 -20.39 77.05 -1.63
CA ALA A 973 -19.09 77.57 -1.19
C ALA A 973 -19.22 78.87 -0.38
N GLU A 974 -20.13 79.77 -0.77
CA GLU A 974 -20.36 81.03 -0.03
C GLU A 974 -21.00 80.78 1.34
N GLN A 975 -21.89 79.78 1.44
CA GLN A 975 -22.46 79.40 2.74
C GLN A 975 -21.44 78.72 3.66
N LEU A 976 -20.45 78.01 3.12
CA LEU A 976 -19.38 77.36 3.88
C LEU A 976 -18.36 78.34 4.46
N LYS A 977 -18.25 79.53 3.87
CA LYS A 977 -17.26 80.56 4.22
C LYS A 977 -17.23 80.96 5.69
N LYS A 978 -18.39 80.97 6.37
CA LYS A 978 -18.48 81.27 7.81
C LYS A 978 -17.81 80.22 8.71
N TYR A 979 -17.61 79.00 8.21
CA TYR A 979 -17.00 77.88 8.94
C TYR A 979 -15.52 77.65 8.60
N LEU A 980 -14.98 78.32 7.58
CA LEU A 980 -13.59 78.19 7.13
C LEU A 980 -12.72 79.33 7.67
N HIS A 981 -11.40 79.12 7.71
CA HIS A 981 -10.46 80.14 8.18
C HIS A 981 -10.47 81.35 7.22
N PRO A 982 -10.34 82.62 7.70
CA PRO A 982 -10.34 83.80 6.83
C PRO A 982 -9.23 83.81 5.75
N ALA A 983 -8.13 83.10 5.99
CA ALA A 983 -7.02 82.93 5.03
C ALA A 983 -7.25 81.80 3.99
N SER A 984 -8.46 81.25 3.93
CA SER A 984 -8.88 80.30 2.89
C SER A 984 -9.08 81.05 1.57
N ARG A 985 -8.63 80.46 0.48
CA ARG A 985 -8.72 81.07 -0.86
C ARG A 985 -9.85 80.40 -1.64
N TYR A 986 -10.61 81.20 -2.37
CA TYR A 986 -11.72 80.73 -3.19
C TYR A 986 -11.39 80.99 -4.65
N VAL A 987 -11.39 79.91 -5.42
CA VAL A 987 -11.22 79.95 -6.87
C VAL A 987 -12.61 79.85 -7.47
N MET A 988 -13.07 80.96 -8.07
CA MET A 988 -14.40 81.03 -8.67
C MET A 988 -14.42 80.33 -10.03
N TYR A 989 -15.62 79.99 -10.51
CA TYR A 989 -15.79 79.23 -11.73
C TYR A 989 -15.16 79.94 -12.94
N GLU A 990 -15.39 81.24 -13.08
CA GLU A 990 -14.94 82.06 -14.21
C GLU A 990 -13.41 82.20 -14.23
N ASP A 991 -12.79 82.32 -13.05
CA ASP A 991 -11.33 82.42 -12.90
C ASP A 991 -10.63 81.11 -13.32
N TRP A 992 -11.32 79.99 -13.15
CA TRP A 992 -10.81 78.67 -13.46
C TRP A 992 -10.97 78.26 -14.93
N GLU A 993 -12.07 78.66 -15.58
CA GLU A 993 -12.27 78.42 -17.02
C GLU A 993 -11.15 79.07 -17.83
N ALA A 994 -10.71 80.27 -17.43
CA ALA A 994 -9.56 80.97 -18.01
C ALA A 994 -8.21 80.26 -17.75
N LEU A 995 -8.08 79.49 -16.67
CA LEU A 995 -6.86 78.73 -16.34
C LEU A 995 -6.71 77.45 -17.19
N LEU A 996 -7.83 76.88 -17.66
CA LEU A 996 -7.85 75.63 -18.45
C LEU A 996 -7.51 75.82 -19.94
N GLU A 997 -7.79 76.99 -20.51
CA GLU A 997 -7.52 77.27 -21.93
C GLU A 997 -6.01 77.40 -22.24
N GLY A 998 -5.19 77.77 -21.26
CA GLY A 998 -3.73 77.90 -21.41
C GLY A 998 -2.98 76.73 -20.79
N HIS A 999 -2.50 75.78 -21.60
CA HIS A 999 -1.78 74.55 -21.19
C HIS A 999 -0.57 74.78 -20.24
N THR A 1000 -0.78 75.04 -18.94
CA THR A 1000 0.32 75.33 -18.01
C THR A 1000 0.07 74.83 -16.59
N MET A 1001 0.46 73.57 -16.35
CA MET A 1001 0.54 72.92 -15.02
C MET A 1001 1.23 73.77 -13.92
N ASN A 1002 2.13 74.68 -14.30
CA ASN A 1002 2.88 75.52 -13.35
C ASN A 1002 2.02 76.52 -12.57
N LYS A 1003 0.89 77.00 -13.13
CA LYS A 1003 -0.02 77.90 -12.39
C LYS A 1003 -0.79 77.16 -11.30
N MET A 1004 -1.21 75.93 -11.58
CA MET A 1004 -1.89 75.07 -10.61
C MET A 1004 -1.03 74.79 -9.38
N ARG A 1005 0.26 74.49 -9.60
CA ARG A 1005 1.23 74.25 -8.52
C ARG A 1005 1.32 75.44 -7.57
N ALA A 1006 1.40 76.66 -8.11
CA ALA A 1006 1.46 77.88 -7.31
C ALA A 1006 0.17 78.10 -6.49
N GLU A 1007 -1.01 77.76 -7.04
CA GLU A 1007 -2.29 77.91 -6.34
C GLU A 1007 -2.46 76.93 -5.17
N VAL A 1008 -1.91 75.71 -5.28
CA VAL A 1008 -2.02 74.67 -4.23
C VAL A 1008 -0.84 74.64 -3.25
N GLU A 1009 0.23 75.41 -3.49
CA GLU A 1009 1.50 75.33 -2.74
C GLU A 1009 1.35 75.56 -1.23
N ASP A 1010 0.47 76.47 -0.82
CA ASP A 1010 0.30 76.85 0.59
C ASP A 1010 -0.87 76.15 1.30
N TYR A 1011 -1.53 75.19 0.65
CA TYR A 1011 -2.73 74.53 1.17
C TYR A 1011 -2.57 73.01 1.20
N ASP A 1012 -2.90 72.39 2.34
CA ASP A 1012 -2.88 70.94 2.54
C ASP A 1012 -4.30 70.31 2.53
N GLU A 1013 -5.34 71.12 2.62
CA GLU A 1013 -6.73 70.70 2.45
C GLU A 1013 -7.35 71.42 1.25
N ILE A 1014 -8.04 70.66 0.40
CA ILE A 1014 -8.77 71.17 -0.77
C ILE A 1014 -10.24 70.76 -0.71
N LEU A 1015 -11.14 71.71 -0.94
CA LEU A 1015 -12.55 71.46 -1.23
C LEU A 1015 -12.82 71.67 -2.71
N PHE A 1016 -13.26 70.61 -3.40
CA PHE A 1016 -13.58 70.67 -4.82
C PHE A 1016 -15.09 70.58 -5.04
N LEU A 1017 -15.73 71.73 -5.31
CA LEU A 1017 -17.19 71.84 -5.55
C LEU A 1017 -17.53 72.24 -7.00
N TRP A 1018 -16.53 72.38 -7.87
CA TRP A 1018 -16.70 72.92 -9.23
C TRP A 1018 -17.70 72.10 -10.08
N GLY A 1019 -17.86 70.81 -9.79
CA GLY A 1019 -18.78 69.91 -10.50
C GLY A 1019 -20.28 70.13 -10.22
N ILE A 1020 -20.64 71.04 -9.30
CA ILE A 1020 -22.02 71.33 -8.92
C ILE A 1020 -22.60 72.44 -9.81
N GLN A 1021 -23.04 72.05 -11.02
CA GLN A 1021 -23.73 72.91 -11.99
C GLN A 1021 -24.89 72.17 -12.65
N LYS A 1022 -26.08 72.78 -12.77
CA LYS A 1022 -27.23 72.17 -13.45
C LYS A 1022 -27.11 72.32 -14.96
N LEU A 1023 -27.02 71.20 -15.68
CA LEU A 1023 -26.79 71.15 -17.14
C LEU A 1023 -27.99 70.62 -17.95
N ASN A 1024 -29.16 70.47 -17.32
CA ASN A 1024 -30.34 69.82 -17.92
C ASN A 1024 -30.86 70.47 -19.20
N GLU A 1025 -30.60 71.76 -19.37
CA GLU A 1025 -31.14 72.55 -20.48
C GLU A 1025 -30.11 72.78 -21.60
N ASP A 1026 -28.89 72.26 -21.44
CA ASP A 1026 -27.83 72.36 -22.43
C ASP A 1026 -27.87 71.20 -23.45
N PHE A 1027 -27.40 71.45 -24.67
CA PHE A 1027 -27.26 70.39 -25.69
C PHE A 1027 -26.24 69.33 -25.25
N PRO A 1028 -26.44 68.04 -25.58
CA PRO A 1028 -25.58 66.94 -25.13
C PRO A 1028 -24.08 67.15 -25.39
N SER A 1029 -23.71 67.75 -26.53
CA SER A 1029 -22.31 68.08 -26.86
C SER A 1029 -21.67 69.05 -25.87
N LYS A 1030 -22.44 70.04 -25.41
CA LYS A 1030 -22.01 71.04 -24.43
C LYS A 1030 -21.94 70.46 -23.02
N VAL A 1031 -22.84 69.53 -22.68
CA VAL A 1031 -22.78 68.76 -21.42
C VAL A 1031 -21.51 67.91 -21.35
N VAL A 1032 -21.15 67.23 -22.44
CA VAL A 1032 -19.91 66.43 -22.51
C VAL A 1032 -18.65 67.30 -22.44
N ASP A 1033 -18.64 68.47 -23.11
CA ASP A 1033 -17.52 69.42 -23.03
C ASP A 1033 -17.31 69.93 -21.58
N GLN A 1034 -18.39 70.29 -20.90
CA GLN A 1034 -18.33 70.74 -19.49
C GLN A 1034 -17.91 69.61 -18.53
N LEU A 1035 -18.34 68.37 -18.77
CA LEU A 1035 -17.88 67.18 -18.04
C LEU A 1035 -16.37 66.96 -18.23
N ALA A 1036 -15.88 67.02 -19.47
CA ALA A 1036 -14.48 66.83 -19.79
C ALA A 1036 -13.60 67.90 -19.11
N LYS A 1037 -14.02 69.17 -19.16
CA LYS A 1037 -13.34 70.26 -18.45
C LYS A 1037 -13.31 70.00 -16.94
N CYS A 1038 -14.44 69.57 -16.35
CA CYS A 1038 -14.53 69.21 -14.92
C CYS A 1038 -13.56 68.11 -14.50
N CYS A 1039 -13.45 67.04 -15.30
CA CYS A 1039 -12.50 65.97 -15.03
C CYS A 1039 -11.04 66.44 -15.19
N GLU A 1040 -10.74 67.24 -16.22
CA GLU A 1040 -9.39 67.74 -16.44
C GLU A 1040 -8.94 68.70 -15.33
N ALA A 1041 -9.84 69.58 -14.88
CA ALA A 1041 -9.62 70.45 -13.72
C ALA A 1041 -9.26 69.64 -12.47
N TYR A 1042 -10.08 68.63 -12.16
CA TYR A 1042 -9.85 67.77 -11.01
C TYR A 1042 -8.53 67.00 -11.14
N ARG A 1043 -8.20 66.50 -12.34
CA ARG A 1043 -6.93 65.83 -12.63
C ARG A 1043 -5.73 66.72 -12.35
N GLN A 1044 -5.75 67.98 -12.80
CA GLN A 1044 -4.63 68.90 -12.60
C GLN A 1044 -4.40 69.22 -11.12
N VAL A 1045 -5.47 69.36 -10.34
CA VAL A 1045 -5.38 69.52 -8.87
C VAL A 1045 -4.70 68.31 -8.24
N VAL A 1046 -5.12 67.10 -8.59
CA VAL A 1046 -4.54 65.86 -8.05
C VAL A 1046 -3.06 65.71 -8.43
N VAL A 1047 -2.70 66.00 -9.68
CA VAL A 1047 -1.29 65.93 -10.13
C VAL A 1047 -0.43 66.96 -9.41
N ALA A 1048 -0.91 68.20 -9.24
CA ALA A 1048 -0.17 69.24 -8.54
C ALA A 1048 0.03 68.91 -7.04
N LEU A 1049 -0.96 68.30 -6.39
CA LEU A 1049 -0.85 67.86 -5.01
C LEU A 1049 0.09 66.66 -4.83
N ARG A 1050 0.13 65.73 -5.79
CA ARG A 1050 0.97 64.53 -5.71
C ARG A 1050 2.47 64.86 -5.63
N GLU A 1051 2.88 65.98 -6.20
CA GLU A 1051 4.27 66.42 -6.20
C GLU A 1051 4.68 67.15 -4.91
N LYS A 1052 3.73 67.45 -4.01
CA LYS A 1052 4.04 67.98 -2.67
C LYS A 1052 4.51 66.85 -1.77
N THR A 1053 5.47 67.16 -0.89
CA THR A 1053 5.98 66.24 0.13
C THR A 1053 5.15 66.23 1.41
N SER A 1054 4.22 67.18 1.58
CA SER A 1054 3.29 67.24 2.72
C SER A 1054 2.06 66.33 2.51
N ARG A 1055 1.44 65.90 3.61
CA ARG A 1055 0.26 65.02 3.55
C ARG A 1055 -0.98 65.85 3.21
N CYS A 1056 -1.50 65.70 2.00
CA CYS A 1056 -2.64 66.48 1.51
C CYS A 1056 -3.96 65.70 1.57
N SER A 1057 -5.06 66.43 1.68
CA SER A 1057 -6.41 65.87 1.58
C SER A 1057 -7.30 66.63 0.60
N VAL A 1058 -8.10 65.89 -0.16
CA VAL A 1058 -9.03 66.44 -1.15
C VAL A 1058 -10.44 65.94 -0.82
N ARG A 1059 -11.35 66.87 -0.52
CA ARG A 1059 -12.78 66.56 -0.37
C ARG A 1059 -13.54 67.02 -1.60
N VAL A 1060 -14.10 66.06 -2.32
CA VAL A 1060 -14.94 66.31 -3.49
C VAL A 1060 -16.37 66.37 -3.01
N ILE A 1061 -17.03 67.50 -3.27
CA ILE A 1061 -18.42 67.70 -2.88
C ILE A 1061 -19.25 67.73 -4.16
N THR A 1062 -20.26 66.87 -4.20
CA THR A 1062 -21.23 66.76 -5.30
C THR A 1062 -22.63 67.02 -4.76
N TYR A 1063 -23.60 67.27 -5.65
CA TYR A 1063 -24.99 67.52 -5.27
C TYR A 1063 -25.92 66.60 -6.07
N ARG A 1064 -26.67 65.74 -5.36
CA ARG A 1064 -27.65 64.81 -5.94
C ARG A 1064 -27.12 63.96 -7.10
N THR A 1065 -25.88 63.50 -6.98
CA THR A 1065 -25.21 62.69 -8.02
C THR A 1065 -25.26 61.18 -7.78
N THR A 1066 -25.99 60.77 -6.76
CA THR A 1066 -26.11 59.38 -6.33
C THR A 1066 -27.39 58.74 -6.83
N GLU A 1067 -27.37 57.43 -7.12
CA GLU A 1067 -28.46 56.68 -7.77
C GLU A 1067 -29.85 56.85 -7.11
N ARG A 1068 -29.90 57.26 -5.84
CA ARG A 1068 -31.13 57.40 -5.07
C ARG A 1068 -31.90 58.70 -5.32
N TYR A 1069 -31.25 59.76 -5.80
CA TYR A 1069 -31.82 61.12 -5.80
C TYR A 1069 -31.53 61.91 -7.08
N VAL A 1070 -31.20 61.25 -8.19
CA VAL A 1070 -30.91 61.91 -9.47
C VAL A 1070 -32.16 62.55 -10.07
N ASP A 1071 -32.24 63.87 -10.02
CA ASP A 1071 -33.29 64.68 -10.66
C ASP A 1071 -32.74 65.69 -11.70
N HIS A 1072 -31.41 65.80 -11.84
CA HIS A 1072 -30.75 66.62 -12.84
C HIS A 1072 -29.33 66.12 -13.18
N VAL A 1073 -28.82 66.51 -14.35
CA VAL A 1073 -27.47 66.23 -14.86
C VAL A 1073 -26.53 67.35 -14.40
N ASN A 1074 -25.40 66.96 -13.80
CA ASN A 1074 -24.30 67.85 -13.43
C ASN A 1074 -22.95 67.13 -13.61
N CYS A 1075 -21.83 67.85 -13.48
CA CYS A 1075 -20.51 67.25 -13.73
C CYS A 1075 -20.04 66.29 -12.63
N GLY A 1076 -20.68 66.29 -11.46
CA GLY A 1076 -20.30 65.47 -10.31
C GLY A 1076 -20.45 63.96 -10.55
N PHE A 1077 -21.29 63.51 -11.50
CA PHE A 1077 -21.39 62.09 -11.88
C PHE A 1077 -20.05 61.49 -12.33
N ALA A 1078 -19.24 62.25 -13.07
CA ALA A 1078 -17.94 61.79 -13.52
C ALA A 1078 -16.89 61.83 -12.39
N LEU A 1079 -17.00 62.81 -11.48
CA LEU A 1079 -16.10 62.92 -10.32
C LEU A 1079 -16.24 61.74 -9.36
N TYR A 1080 -17.43 61.13 -9.28
CA TYR A 1080 -17.65 59.94 -8.47
C TYR A 1080 -16.76 58.77 -8.87
N GLY A 1081 -16.70 58.45 -10.17
CA GLY A 1081 -15.83 57.40 -10.71
C GLY A 1081 -14.35 57.78 -10.67
N MET A 1082 -14.04 59.04 -10.99
CA MET A 1082 -12.66 59.53 -11.01
C MET A 1082 -12.02 59.54 -9.62
N THR A 1083 -12.74 59.99 -8.59
CA THR A 1083 -12.24 60.01 -7.20
C THR A 1083 -11.93 58.60 -6.69
N ARG A 1084 -12.77 57.61 -7.03
CA ARG A 1084 -12.51 56.19 -6.70
C ARG A 1084 -11.19 55.71 -7.31
N THR A 1085 -10.94 56.06 -8.56
CA THR A 1085 -9.70 55.70 -9.26
C THR A 1085 -8.49 56.37 -8.59
N CYS A 1086 -8.58 57.67 -8.27
CA CYS A 1086 -7.51 58.39 -7.58
C CYS A 1086 -7.17 57.82 -6.19
N ILE A 1087 -8.15 57.29 -5.45
CA ILE A 1087 -7.92 56.65 -4.13
C ILE A 1087 -6.96 55.47 -4.22
N VAL A 1088 -7.00 54.71 -5.32
CA VAL A 1088 -6.13 53.55 -5.53
C VAL A 1088 -4.81 53.94 -6.18
N GLU A 1089 -4.83 54.83 -7.16
CA GLU A 1089 -3.64 55.17 -7.94
C GLU A 1089 -2.72 56.21 -7.27
N VAL A 1090 -3.25 57.01 -6.33
CA VAL A 1090 -2.51 58.08 -5.65
C VAL A 1090 -2.68 57.97 -4.13
N PRO A 1091 -2.11 56.92 -3.49
CA PRO A 1091 -2.32 56.62 -2.07
C PRO A 1091 -1.72 57.69 -1.14
N GLU A 1092 -0.85 58.58 -1.65
CA GLU A 1092 -0.23 59.65 -0.88
C GLU A 1092 -1.22 60.77 -0.51
N ILE A 1093 -2.33 60.90 -1.25
CA ILE A 1093 -3.37 61.90 -1.02
C ILE A 1093 -4.59 61.22 -0.39
N THR A 1094 -5.12 61.82 0.67
CA THR A 1094 -6.36 61.34 1.29
C THR A 1094 -7.58 61.93 0.59
N PHE A 1095 -8.42 61.10 -0.02
CA PHE A 1095 -9.64 61.54 -0.70
C PHE A 1095 -10.89 61.24 0.12
N GLN A 1096 -11.86 62.16 0.05
CA GLN A 1096 -13.20 61.97 0.58
C GLN A 1096 -14.23 62.51 -0.41
N LEU A 1097 -15.29 61.75 -0.68
CA LEU A 1097 -16.41 62.22 -1.50
C LEU A 1097 -17.66 62.42 -0.65
N ILE A 1098 -18.31 63.56 -0.80
CA ILE A 1098 -19.52 63.95 -0.06
C ILE A 1098 -20.58 64.35 -1.08
N ASP A 1099 -21.63 63.54 -1.22
CA ASP A 1099 -22.80 63.92 -2.02
C ASP A 1099 -23.84 64.58 -1.12
N LEU A 1100 -24.22 65.80 -1.45
CA LEU A 1100 -25.30 66.54 -0.82
C LEU A 1100 -26.60 66.12 -1.52
N SER A 1101 -27.26 65.09 -0.98
CA SER A 1101 -28.50 64.51 -1.55
C SER A 1101 -29.76 64.96 -0.82
#